data_AF-A0A2E0HNJ4-F1
#
_entry.id   AF-A0A2E0HNJ4-F1
#
_cell.length_a   1.000
_cell.length_b   1.000
_cell.length_c   1.000
_cell.angle_alpha   90.00
_cell.angle_beta   90.00
_cell.angle_gamma   90.00
#
_symmetry.space_group_name_H-M   'P 1'
#
loop_
_entity.id
_entity.type
_entity.pdbx_description
1 polymer ?
#
loop_
_entity_poly.entity_id
_entity_poly.type
_entity_poly.pdbx_seq_one_letter_code
_entity_poly.pdbx_strand_id
1 'polypeptide(L)'
;MRSMRKPVSHNVPLDQNRLRLTKPKKQAAGIPAVISSGKHSLKKMGITRTVKSLTMVNQKSGFDCPGCAWPDPEHRTTFEFCENGAKAVADEATKARVDAEFFSKYSIQDLAKKSDYWLNNQGRIVEPMYLDKDSNNYSPISWDDALSKISDKLNILSSPNKAVFYTSGRTSNEAAFLYQAFIRSFGTNNLPDCSNMCHESSGKGLGSTIGIGKGTVRLEDFDHSDLILVIGQNPGTNHPRMLTALRDAKKKGSKIIHINPLPEAGLERFKHPQDYMKLDFKSTKLSDYHLQVKIGGDAALIKGLIKVHIESGGIDLDFINDSTTGYQSMCENAINTPWDRIVRDSGVERTLIEEVGLLCARSKATIACWAMGLTQHRNGVSVIQEVVNLLLIGGHVGRKGSGFCPVRGHSNVQGDRTVGIWEAPSNSFLDKMELGLKVALPRKHGYDVVNSIKAMDSGEVDVFFCMGGNFISATPDTRFTADALSNVDLVVQVSTKLNRSHVVTGREALILPCLGRTELDVQQSGEQFVSVENSMGIVHMSRGNLKPASKSLKSEPWIVASLADKTLEDSPIPWLDLIDSYDGIRDLMSKSLFGFEDYNSRVREENGFYLPNPPRDSRTFETNDGKAHFTTHSLPSLDVESDQYVMMTLRSHDQYNTTIYGLDDRYRGIKGNRRILMMNSLDMLDRNWKTRQMIDITSHFENETRVSKNWLVIPYDIPSGNIAAYFPEANELVPLNSTAELSNTPTSKWIVCSLGESNNSDEEE
;
A
#
# COMPACT_ATOMS: atom_id res chain seq x y z
N MET A 1 -38.79 11.99 22.43
CA MET A 1 -37.33 11.87 22.23
C MET A 1 -37.10 10.87 21.11
N ARG A 2 -36.73 11.30 19.90
CA ARG A 2 -36.35 10.38 18.82
C ARG A 2 -35.01 9.74 19.20
N SER A 3 -34.96 8.41 19.24
CA SER A 3 -33.78 7.65 19.69
C SER A 3 -32.63 7.84 18.70
N MET A 4 -31.66 8.69 19.02
CA MET A 4 -30.39 8.74 18.28
C MET A 4 -29.62 7.44 18.50
N ARG A 5 -29.00 6.89 17.44
CA ARG A 5 -28.08 5.75 17.52
C ARG A 5 -27.02 6.01 18.59
N LYS A 6 -26.67 4.97 19.36
CA LYS A 6 -25.64 5.10 20.40
C LYS A 6 -24.26 5.34 19.75
N PRO A 7 -23.39 6.17 20.35
CA PRO A 7 -22.04 6.37 19.84
C PRO A 7 -21.24 5.06 19.89
N VAL A 8 -20.27 4.92 18.97
CA VAL A 8 -19.34 3.78 18.90
C VAL A 8 -17.93 4.23 19.26
N SER A 9 -17.17 3.36 19.93
CA SER A 9 -15.74 3.63 20.14
C SER A 9 -14.99 3.57 18.80
N HIS A 10 -14.27 4.64 18.48
CA HIS A 10 -13.46 4.75 17.26
C HIS A 10 -12.19 3.89 17.35
N ASN A 11 -11.56 3.88 18.53
CA ASN A 11 -10.30 3.20 18.76
C ASN A 11 -10.50 1.69 18.85
N VAL A 12 -9.52 0.95 18.31
CA VAL A 12 -9.39 -0.48 18.56
C VAL A 12 -9.21 -0.69 20.07
N PRO A 13 -9.94 -1.63 20.70
CA PRO A 13 -9.79 -1.90 22.12
C PRO A 13 -8.35 -2.32 22.45
N LEU A 14 -7.91 -2.03 23.68
CA LEU A 14 -6.58 -2.41 24.16
C LEU A 14 -6.35 -3.91 24.03
N ASP A 15 -5.15 -4.27 23.60
CA ASP A 15 -4.74 -5.66 23.47
C ASP A 15 -4.45 -6.24 24.87
N GLN A 16 -5.36 -7.08 25.36
CA GLN A 16 -5.24 -7.74 26.67
C GLN A 16 -4.29 -8.94 26.66
N ASN A 17 -3.72 -9.31 25.51
CA ASN A 17 -2.86 -10.46 25.42
C ASN A 17 -1.46 -10.17 26.01
N ARG A 18 -0.89 -11.15 26.72
CA ARG A 18 0.44 -11.02 27.33
C ARG A 18 1.55 -10.95 26.27
N LEU A 19 2.34 -9.88 26.32
CA LEU A 19 3.55 -9.73 25.52
C LEU A 19 4.63 -10.76 25.89
N ARG A 20 5.11 -11.52 24.89
CA ARG A 20 6.29 -12.38 25.00
C ARG A 20 7.37 -11.88 24.05
N LEU A 21 8.59 -11.75 24.57
CA LEU A 21 9.75 -11.29 23.81
C LEU A 21 10.71 -12.46 23.59
N THR A 22 11.24 -12.54 22.38
CA THR A 22 12.30 -13.46 21.96
C THR A 22 13.35 -12.69 21.19
N LYS A 23 14.53 -13.28 20.96
CA LYS A 23 15.56 -12.62 20.16
C LYS A 23 15.06 -12.39 18.72
N PRO A 24 15.27 -11.19 18.13
CA PRO A 24 15.03 -10.95 16.72
C PRO A 24 15.72 -11.99 15.84
N LYS A 25 15.08 -12.35 14.73
CA LYS A 25 15.63 -13.32 13.78
C LYS A 25 16.58 -12.62 12.83
N LYS A 26 17.67 -13.29 12.50
CA LYS A 26 18.64 -12.86 11.47
C LYS A 26 18.39 -13.52 10.10
N GLN A 27 17.29 -14.24 9.97
CA GLN A 27 16.96 -15.03 8.79
C GLN A 27 15.45 -15.03 8.55
N ALA A 28 15.04 -14.82 7.30
CA ALA A 28 13.65 -14.94 6.85
C ALA A 28 13.39 -16.23 6.05
N ALA A 29 12.11 -16.61 5.98
CA ALA A 29 11.55 -17.77 5.27
C ALA A 29 12.03 -19.15 5.80
N GLY A 30 12.00 -20.18 4.94
CA GLY A 30 12.35 -21.58 5.28
C GLY A 30 11.21 -22.41 5.89
N ILE A 31 11.55 -23.57 6.49
CA ILE A 31 10.59 -24.55 7.06
C ILE A 31 9.57 -23.91 8.02
N PRO A 32 9.96 -22.99 8.94
CA PRO A 32 8.98 -22.36 9.83
C PRO A 32 7.90 -21.56 9.10
N ALA A 33 8.22 -20.95 7.96
CA ALA A 33 7.26 -20.22 7.14
C ALA A 33 6.27 -21.18 6.45
N VAL A 34 6.74 -22.33 5.98
CA VAL A 34 5.89 -23.39 5.39
C VAL A 34 4.93 -23.96 6.44
N ILE A 35 5.42 -24.30 7.64
CA ILE A 35 4.59 -24.85 8.72
C ILE A 35 3.52 -23.84 9.15
N SER A 36 3.90 -22.57 9.33
CA SER A 36 2.98 -21.50 9.72
C SER A 36 1.86 -21.30 8.69
N SER A 37 2.23 -21.20 7.41
CA SER A 37 1.29 -21.08 6.29
C SER A 37 0.35 -22.27 6.22
N GLY A 38 0.89 -23.50 6.29
CA GLY A 38 0.11 -24.74 6.26
C GLY A 38 -0.89 -24.83 7.41
N LYS A 39 -0.47 -24.54 8.65
CA LYS A 39 -1.37 -24.54 9.82
C LYS A 39 -2.48 -23.50 9.68
N HIS A 40 -2.16 -22.28 9.23
CA HIS A 40 -3.16 -21.22 9.06
C HIS A 40 -4.18 -21.58 7.97
N SER A 41 -3.71 -22.04 6.81
CA SER A 41 -4.55 -22.44 5.68
C SER A 41 -5.46 -23.61 6.04
N LEU A 42 -4.93 -24.66 6.67
CA LEU A 42 -5.72 -25.81 7.12
C LEU A 42 -6.80 -25.40 8.13
N LYS A 43 -6.47 -24.52 9.08
CA LYS A 43 -7.43 -24.01 10.06
C LYS A 43 -8.58 -23.23 9.43
N LYS A 44 -8.31 -22.40 8.42
CA LYS A 44 -9.30 -21.51 7.79
C LYS A 44 -10.12 -22.18 6.68
N MET A 45 -9.46 -22.96 5.83
CA MET A 45 -10.05 -23.53 4.60
C MET A 45 -10.36 -25.04 4.71
N GLY A 46 -9.70 -25.77 5.60
CA GLY A 46 -9.66 -27.23 5.59
C GLY A 46 -8.78 -27.80 4.46
N ILE A 47 -8.57 -29.12 4.45
CA ILE A 47 -7.57 -29.80 3.59
C ILE A 47 -7.85 -29.59 2.09
N THR A 48 -9.06 -29.93 1.63
CA THR A 48 -9.39 -29.93 0.19
C THR A 48 -9.27 -28.56 -0.46
N ARG A 49 -9.82 -27.51 0.17
CA ARG A 49 -9.68 -26.12 -0.29
C ARG A 49 -8.24 -25.64 -0.18
N THR A 50 -7.51 -26.02 0.86
CA THR A 50 -6.09 -25.62 1.00
C THR A 50 -5.25 -26.12 -0.17
N VAL A 51 -5.36 -27.40 -0.52
CA VAL A 51 -4.60 -27.97 -1.66
C VAL A 51 -5.00 -27.25 -2.94
N LYS A 52 -6.31 -27.19 -3.25
CA LYS A 52 -6.81 -26.57 -4.48
C LYS A 52 -6.38 -25.10 -4.61
N SER A 53 -6.62 -24.28 -3.58
CA SER A 53 -6.33 -22.85 -3.61
C SER A 53 -4.84 -22.57 -3.72
N LEU A 54 -4.00 -23.20 -2.89
CA LEU A 54 -2.57 -22.91 -2.86
C LEU A 54 -1.84 -23.35 -4.13
N THR A 55 -2.28 -24.40 -4.82
CA THR A 55 -1.68 -24.82 -6.10
C THR A 55 -2.04 -23.90 -7.28
N MET A 56 -2.94 -22.93 -7.10
CA MET A 56 -3.38 -22.02 -8.17
C MET A 56 -2.95 -20.58 -7.96
N VAL A 57 -2.52 -20.22 -6.75
CA VAL A 57 -2.05 -18.85 -6.47
C VAL A 57 -0.89 -18.52 -7.39
N ASN A 58 -0.98 -17.38 -8.07
CA ASN A 58 0.04 -16.86 -8.97
C ASN A 58 0.41 -17.85 -10.08
N GLN A 59 -0.52 -18.71 -10.51
CA GLN A 59 -0.34 -19.58 -11.67
C GLN A 59 -1.04 -19.01 -12.90
N LYS A 60 -0.55 -19.35 -14.11
CA LYS A 60 -1.04 -18.82 -15.39
C LYS A 60 -2.54 -19.03 -15.61
N SER A 61 -3.07 -20.18 -15.20
CA SER A 61 -4.50 -20.52 -15.27
C SER A 61 -5.23 -20.36 -13.92
N GLY A 62 -4.58 -19.73 -12.94
CA GLY A 62 -5.12 -19.52 -11.60
C GLY A 62 -5.46 -18.05 -11.34
N PHE A 63 -5.36 -17.64 -10.08
CA PHE A 63 -5.64 -16.27 -9.64
C PHE A 63 -4.40 -15.60 -9.10
N ASP A 64 -4.29 -14.30 -9.31
CA ASP A 64 -3.23 -13.48 -8.72
C ASP A 64 -3.47 -13.30 -7.21
N CYS A 65 -2.40 -13.32 -6.43
CA CYS A 65 -2.46 -13.14 -4.98
C CYS A 65 -3.13 -11.80 -4.63
N PRO A 66 -4.26 -11.78 -3.89
CA PRO A 66 -4.96 -10.54 -3.52
C PRO A 66 -4.17 -9.63 -2.58
N GLY A 67 -2.98 -10.07 -2.15
CA GLY A 67 -2.08 -9.30 -1.32
C GLY A 67 -1.20 -8.35 -2.14
N CYS A 68 -0.25 -8.90 -2.90
CA CYS A 68 1.03 -8.25 -3.23
C CYS A 68 1.24 -8.08 -4.74
N ALA A 69 1.64 -6.89 -5.17
CA ALA A 69 1.91 -6.58 -6.59
C ALA A 69 3.32 -6.97 -7.07
N TRP A 70 4.04 -7.83 -6.36
CA TRP A 70 5.34 -8.31 -6.84
C TRP A 70 5.14 -9.24 -8.04
N PRO A 71 5.83 -9.03 -9.18
CA PRO A 71 5.63 -9.80 -10.41
C PRO A 71 5.88 -11.30 -10.24
N ASP A 72 5.24 -12.07 -11.11
CA ASP A 72 5.51 -13.50 -11.28
C ASP A 72 6.67 -13.71 -12.28
N PRO A 73 7.57 -14.67 -12.03
CA PRO A 73 8.56 -15.07 -13.03
C PRO A 73 7.88 -15.73 -14.23
N GLU A 74 8.48 -15.63 -15.43
CA GLU A 74 7.99 -16.30 -16.65
C GLU A 74 7.87 -17.83 -16.45
N HIS A 75 8.86 -18.40 -15.76
CA HIS A 75 8.84 -19.78 -15.30
C HIS A 75 8.37 -19.86 -13.84
N ARG A 76 7.13 -20.32 -13.66
CA ARG A 76 6.46 -20.42 -12.37
C ARG A 76 6.60 -21.81 -11.78
N THR A 77 7.02 -21.89 -10.52
CA THR A 77 7.00 -23.16 -9.77
C THR A 77 5.59 -23.46 -9.26
N THR A 78 5.35 -24.66 -8.75
CA THR A 78 4.03 -25.05 -8.20
C THR A 78 3.60 -24.21 -6.99
N PHE A 79 4.55 -23.55 -6.29
CA PHE A 79 4.28 -22.76 -5.09
C PHE A 79 4.85 -21.34 -5.24
N GLU A 80 4.22 -20.51 -6.08
CA GLU A 80 4.62 -19.11 -6.34
C GLU A 80 4.01 -18.09 -5.35
N PHE A 81 3.98 -18.39 -4.05
CA PHE A 81 3.44 -17.47 -3.04
C PHE A 81 4.31 -17.40 -1.78
N CYS A 82 4.22 -16.28 -1.06
CA CYS A 82 4.85 -16.12 0.25
C CYS A 82 3.91 -16.52 1.39
N GLU A 83 4.44 -16.60 2.62
CA GLU A 83 3.65 -16.94 3.82
C GLU A 83 2.44 -16.01 4.01
N ASN A 84 2.63 -14.70 3.84
CA ASN A 84 1.53 -13.74 3.95
C ASN A 84 0.54 -13.83 2.78
N GLY A 85 1.00 -14.21 1.58
CA GLY A 85 0.12 -14.52 0.46
C GLY A 85 -0.77 -15.73 0.75
N ALA A 86 -0.19 -16.80 1.31
CA ALA A 86 -0.96 -17.98 1.75
C ALA A 86 -2.00 -17.61 2.82
N LYS A 87 -1.64 -16.78 3.80
CA LYS A 87 -2.58 -16.28 4.83
C LYS A 87 -3.69 -15.43 4.21
N ALA A 88 -3.38 -14.54 3.27
CA ALA A 88 -4.38 -13.74 2.57
C ALA A 88 -5.40 -14.60 1.81
N VAL A 89 -4.91 -15.59 1.06
CA VAL A 89 -5.74 -16.56 0.34
C VAL A 89 -6.58 -17.39 1.30
N ALA A 90 -5.99 -17.90 2.38
CA ALA A 90 -6.69 -18.65 3.41
C ALA A 90 -7.80 -17.85 4.09
N ASP A 91 -7.54 -16.57 4.32
CA ASP A 91 -8.45 -15.68 5.00
C ASP A 91 -9.65 -15.28 4.12
N GLU A 92 -9.43 -15.09 2.80
CA GLU A 92 -10.49 -14.90 1.81
C GLU A 92 -11.29 -16.19 1.57
N ALA A 93 -10.63 -17.34 1.38
CA ALA A 93 -11.26 -18.62 1.07
C ALA A 93 -11.79 -19.38 2.31
N THR A 94 -11.85 -18.70 3.46
CA THR A 94 -12.31 -19.24 4.75
C THR A 94 -13.68 -19.92 4.64
N LYS A 95 -13.94 -20.90 5.51
CA LYS A 95 -15.26 -21.55 5.65
C LYS A 95 -16.22 -20.82 6.59
N ALA A 96 -15.72 -19.93 7.45
CA ALA A 96 -16.57 -19.15 8.36
C ALA A 96 -17.43 -18.13 7.60
N ARG A 97 -18.61 -17.81 8.13
CA ARG A 97 -19.64 -16.97 7.50
C ARG A 97 -20.18 -15.95 8.50
N VAL A 98 -20.53 -14.78 7.98
CA VAL A 98 -21.17 -13.66 8.67
C VAL A 98 -22.45 -13.35 7.90
N ASP A 99 -23.58 -13.77 8.44
CA ASP A 99 -24.93 -13.69 7.86
C ASP A 99 -25.85 -12.75 8.67
N ALA A 100 -27.11 -12.66 8.27
CA ALA A 100 -28.11 -11.86 8.98
C ALA A 100 -28.28 -12.26 10.47
N GLU A 101 -28.11 -13.53 10.83
CA GLU A 101 -28.19 -13.98 12.23
C GLU A 101 -27.03 -13.39 13.05
N PHE A 102 -25.81 -13.37 12.51
CA PHE A 102 -24.68 -12.72 13.16
C PHE A 102 -24.97 -11.23 13.44
N PHE A 103 -25.48 -10.50 12.45
CA PHE A 103 -25.74 -9.07 12.57
C PHE A 103 -26.94 -8.72 13.46
N SER A 104 -27.92 -9.63 13.60
CA SER A 104 -29.00 -9.45 14.58
C SER A 104 -28.51 -9.65 16.02
N LYS A 105 -27.49 -10.50 16.22
CA LYS A 105 -26.89 -10.77 17.53
C LYS A 105 -25.93 -9.67 18.00
N TYR A 106 -25.15 -9.07 17.10
CA TYR A 106 -24.13 -8.09 17.45
C TYR A 106 -24.50 -6.70 16.95
N SER A 107 -24.70 -5.78 17.89
CA SER A 107 -24.79 -4.35 17.55
C SER A 107 -23.42 -3.82 17.11
N ILE A 108 -23.39 -2.69 16.40
CA ILE A 108 -22.12 -2.02 16.08
C ILE A 108 -21.35 -1.63 17.35
N GLN A 109 -22.02 -1.35 18.47
CA GLN A 109 -21.35 -1.05 19.74
C GLN A 109 -20.71 -2.30 20.35
N ASP A 110 -21.31 -3.48 20.16
CA ASP A 110 -20.70 -4.74 20.58
C ASP A 110 -19.49 -5.09 19.70
N LEU A 111 -19.60 -4.86 18.39
CA LEU A 111 -18.50 -5.03 17.45
C LEU A 111 -17.35 -4.06 17.72
N ALA A 112 -17.65 -2.82 18.14
CA ALA A 112 -16.64 -1.81 18.49
C ALA A 112 -15.70 -2.27 19.60
N LYS A 113 -16.22 -3.07 20.55
CA LYS A 113 -15.45 -3.66 21.67
C LYS A 113 -14.56 -4.85 21.25
N LYS A 114 -14.56 -5.25 19.98
CA LYS A 114 -13.74 -6.35 19.46
C LYS A 114 -12.53 -5.81 18.74
N SER A 115 -11.42 -6.54 18.75
CA SER A 115 -10.22 -6.15 18.01
C SER A 115 -10.40 -6.36 16.50
N ASP A 116 -9.61 -5.66 15.69
CA ASP A 116 -9.61 -5.84 14.23
C ASP A 116 -9.25 -7.29 13.83
N TYR A 117 -8.38 -7.93 14.62
CA TYR A 117 -8.08 -9.36 14.50
C TYR A 117 -9.32 -10.24 14.70
N TRP A 118 -10.14 -9.93 15.71
CA TRP A 118 -11.38 -10.66 15.96
C TRP A 118 -12.42 -10.42 14.87
N LEU A 119 -12.61 -9.16 14.43
CA LEU A 119 -13.56 -8.79 13.39
C LEU A 119 -13.26 -9.57 12.10
N ASN A 120 -12.01 -9.54 11.65
CA ASN A 120 -11.60 -10.28 10.47
C ASN A 120 -11.81 -11.80 10.62
N ASN A 121 -11.65 -12.35 11.83
CA ASN A 121 -11.80 -13.79 12.05
C ASN A 121 -13.23 -14.32 11.96
N GLN A 122 -14.26 -13.47 11.94
CA GLN A 122 -15.67 -13.92 11.91
C GLN A 122 -16.06 -14.58 10.58
N GLY A 123 -15.37 -14.28 9.48
CA GLY A 123 -15.54 -14.97 8.20
C GLY A 123 -16.00 -14.07 7.06
N ARG A 124 -16.59 -14.71 6.04
CA ARG A 124 -17.10 -14.04 4.83
C ARG A 124 -18.48 -13.45 5.08
N ILE A 125 -18.68 -12.20 4.70
CA ILE A 125 -20.02 -11.59 4.62
C ILE A 125 -20.74 -12.22 3.41
N VAL A 126 -21.99 -12.66 3.57
CA VAL A 126 -22.67 -13.52 2.58
C VAL A 126 -23.90 -12.93 1.89
N GLU A 127 -24.44 -11.85 2.41
CA GLU A 127 -25.63 -11.17 1.88
C GLU A 127 -25.57 -9.66 2.17
N PRO A 128 -26.22 -8.80 1.36
CA PRO A 128 -26.21 -7.37 1.58
C PRO A 128 -26.85 -6.99 2.92
N MET A 129 -26.23 -6.04 3.61
CA MET A 129 -26.67 -5.59 4.93
C MET A 129 -26.87 -4.08 4.95
N TYR A 130 -27.89 -3.61 5.67
CA TYR A 130 -28.23 -2.21 5.85
C TYR A 130 -28.32 -1.86 7.34
N LEU A 131 -27.71 -0.74 7.71
CA LEU A 131 -27.83 -0.15 9.03
C LEU A 131 -28.60 1.17 8.90
N ASP A 132 -29.84 1.14 9.39
CA ASP A 132 -30.71 2.31 9.42
C ASP A 132 -30.24 3.35 10.45
N LYS A 133 -30.51 4.64 10.19
CA LYS A 133 -30.10 5.78 11.01
C LYS A 133 -30.37 5.63 12.51
N ASP A 134 -31.49 5.02 12.88
CA ASP A 134 -31.92 4.90 14.28
C ASP A 134 -31.65 3.48 14.83
N SER A 135 -31.06 2.59 14.02
CA SER A 135 -30.71 1.22 14.40
C SER A 135 -29.28 1.12 14.94
N ASN A 136 -29.07 0.16 15.85
CA ASN A 136 -27.75 -0.26 16.32
C ASN A 136 -27.26 -1.56 15.66
N ASN A 137 -28.13 -2.24 14.91
CA ASN A 137 -27.85 -3.52 14.27
C ASN A 137 -28.10 -3.43 12.77
N TYR A 138 -27.27 -4.13 12.00
CA TYR A 138 -27.51 -4.32 10.58
C TYR A 138 -28.67 -5.29 10.35
N SER A 139 -29.52 -5.02 9.36
CA SER A 139 -30.58 -5.89 8.86
C SER A 139 -30.31 -6.29 7.41
N PRO A 140 -30.69 -7.49 6.95
CA PRO A 140 -30.51 -7.88 5.56
C PRO A 140 -31.32 -6.96 4.63
N ILE A 141 -30.81 -6.71 3.43
CA ILE A 141 -31.46 -5.93 2.37
C ILE A 141 -31.31 -6.66 1.03
N SER A 142 -32.27 -6.52 0.13
CA SER A 142 -32.14 -7.08 -1.22
C SER A 142 -31.11 -6.28 -2.04
N TRP A 143 -30.55 -6.89 -3.09
CA TRP A 143 -29.66 -6.17 -4.01
C TRP A 143 -30.38 -5.00 -4.69
N ASP A 144 -31.62 -5.20 -5.15
CA ASP A 144 -32.37 -4.18 -5.84
C ASP A 144 -32.66 -2.97 -4.94
N ASP A 145 -33.06 -3.21 -3.68
CA ASP A 145 -33.31 -2.16 -2.70
C ASP A 145 -32.02 -1.44 -2.30
N ALA A 146 -30.91 -2.18 -2.15
CA ALA A 146 -29.61 -1.58 -1.85
C ALA A 146 -29.15 -0.67 -3.00
N LEU A 147 -29.24 -1.13 -4.25
CA LEU A 147 -28.90 -0.33 -5.43
C LEU A 147 -29.85 0.86 -5.62
N SER A 148 -31.16 0.69 -5.36
CA SER A 148 -32.13 1.81 -5.37
C SER A 148 -31.72 2.87 -4.36
N LYS A 149 -31.49 2.47 -3.10
CA LYS A 149 -31.12 3.40 -2.03
C LYS A 149 -29.87 4.20 -2.36
N ILE A 150 -28.86 3.58 -2.98
CA ILE A 150 -27.64 4.28 -3.38
C ILE A 150 -27.92 5.24 -4.54
N SER A 151 -28.58 4.78 -5.61
CA SER A 151 -28.94 5.60 -6.78
C SER A 151 -29.80 6.81 -6.37
N ASP A 152 -30.86 6.59 -5.58
CA ASP A 152 -31.75 7.63 -5.08
C ASP A 152 -30.98 8.69 -4.28
N LYS A 153 -30.04 8.26 -3.44
CA LYS A 153 -29.21 9.19 -2.66
C LYS A 153 -28.24 9.98 -3.53
N LEU A 154 -27.66 9.38 -4.56
CA LEU A 154 -26.78 10.07 -5.51
C LEU A 154 -27.56 11.09 -6.35
N ASN A 155 -28.74 10.73 -6.83
CA ASN A 155 -29.55 11.57 -7.72
C ASN A 155 -30.17 12.81 -7.04
N ILE A 156 -30.32 12.80 -5.71
CA ILE A 156 -30.81 13.97 -4.95
C ILE A 156 -29.70 14.90 -4.45
N LEU A 157 -28.42 14.57 -4.67
CA LEU A 157 -27.31 15.42 -4.23
C LEU A 157 -27.40 16.79 -4.90
N SER A 158 -27.09 17.85 -4.14
CA SER A 158 -27.03 19.21 -4.69
C SER A 158 -25.90 19.41 -5.71
N SER A 159 -24.92 18.51 -5.71
CA SER A 159 -23.82 18.43 -6.67
C SER A 159 -23.20 17.03 -6.65
N PRO A 160 -22.72 16.49 -7.79
CA PRO A 160 -21.96 15.24 -7.81
C PRO A 160 -20.72 15.25 -6.90
N ASN A 161 -20.14 16.43 -6.65
CA ASN A 161 -18.97 16.58 -5.79
C ASN A 161 -19.26 16.39 -4.29
N LYS A 162 -20.53 16.21 -3.91
CA LYS A 162 -20.93 15.81 -2.56
C LYS A 162 -20.83 14.29 -2.32
N ALA A 163 -20.38 13.54 -3.32
CA ALA A 163 -20.03 12.13 -3.19
C ALA A 163 -18.52 11.93 -3.30
N VAL A 164 -17.99 11.00 -2.51
CA VAL A 164 -16.60 10.55 -2.55
C VAL A 164 -16.56 9.04 -2.75
N PHE A 165 -15.71 8.59 -3.68
CA PHE A 165 -15.65 7.21 -4.14
C PHE A 165 -14.25 6.63 -3.94
N TYR A 166 -14.00 6.10 -2.74
CA TYR A 166 -12.70 5.56 -2.35
C TYR A 166 -12.44 4.19 -2.95
N THR A 167 -11.21 3.94 -3.41
CA THR A 167 -10.79 2.64 -3.95
C THR A 167 -9.60 2.05 -3.20
N SER A 168 -9.72 0.77 -2.82
CA SER A 168 -8.59 0.00 -2.31
C SER A 168 -7.79 -0.62 -3.46
N GLY A 169 -6.46 -0.74 -3.29
CA GLY A 169 -5.54 -1.24 -4.34
C GLY A 169 -5.68 -2.72 -4.76
N ARG A 170 -6.82 -3.36 -4.46
CA ARG A 170 -7.10 -4.78 -4.73
C ARG A 170 -8.15 -4.99 -5.81
N THR A 171 -8.92 -3.96 -6.15
CA THR A 171 -9.96 -4.01 -7.17
C THR A 171 -9.33 -4.41 -8.50
N SER A 172 -10.04 -5.16 -9.34
CA SER A 172 -9.49 -5.57 -10.65
C SER A 172 -9.52 -4.42 -11.66
N ASN A 173 -8.76 -4.56 -12.75
CA ASN A 173 -8.74 -3.56 -13.82
C ASN A 173 -10.14 -3.32 -14.42
N GLU A 174 -10.92 -4.38 -14.65
CA GLU A 174 -12.29 -4.26 -15.20
C GLU A 174 -13.22 -3.54 -14.23
N ALA A 175 -13.19 -3.90 -12.95
CA ALA A 175 -14.01 -3.25 -11.92
C ALA A 175 -13.61 -1.79 -11.70
N ALA A 176 -12.31 -1.51 -11.60
CA ALA A 176 -11.76 -0.17 -11.42
C ALA A 176 -12.06 0.74 -12.63
N PHE A 177 -11.95 0.20 -13.86
CA PHE A 177 -12.29 0.94 -15.07
C PHE A 177 -13.78 1.31 -15.12
N LEU A 178 -14.68 0.34 -14.86
CA LEU A 178 -16.11 0.63 -14.79
C LEU A 178 -16.42 1.64 -13.69
N TYR A 179 -15.73 1.54 -12.54
CA TYR A 179 -15.98 2.40 -11.38
C TYR A 179 -15.65 3.85 -11.71
N GLN A 180 -14.45 4.12 -12.23
CA GLN A 180 -14.11 5.48 -12.64
C GLN A 180 -14.98 6.00 -13.79
N ALA A 181 -15.39 5.13 -14.73
CA ALA A 181 -16.22 5.52 -15.86
C ALA A 181 -17.62 5.94 -15.39
N PHE A 182 -18.18 5.20 -14.42
CA PHE A 182 -19.44 5.53 -13.78
C PHE A 182 -19.33 6.87 -13.05
N ILE A 183 -18.33 7.02 -12.19
CA ILE A 183 -18.20 8.19 -11.31
C ILE A 183 -17.94 9.47 -12.08
N ARG A 184 -17.12 9.41 -13.14
CA ARG A 184 -16.89 10.58 -13.99
C ARG A 184 -18.09 10.90 -14.88
N SER A 185 -18.83 9.88 -15.35
CA SER A 185 -20.11 10.10 -16.02
C SER A 185 -21.17 10.68 -15.08
N PHE A 186 -21.14 10.34 -13.79
CA PHE A 186 -21.96 10.96 -12.74
C PHE A 186 -21.56 12.42 -12.48
N GLY A 187 -20.34 12.83 -12.87
CA GLY A 187 -19.94 14.23 -12.93
C GLY A 187 -18.93 14.68 -11.88
N THR A 188 -18.19 13.77 -11.24
CA THR A 188 -17.13 14.12 -10.29
C THR A 188 -15.81 13.38 -10.53
N ASN A 189 -14.71 13.97 -10.06
CA ASN A 189 -13.38 13.35 -9.98
C ASN A 189 -13.00 12.96 -8.54
N ASN A 190 -13.94 12.92 -7.59
CA ASN A 190 -13.69 12.53 -6.20
C ASN A 190 -13.40 11.03 -6.07
N LEU A 191 -12.21 10.63 -6.52
CA LEU A 191 -11.71 9.27 -6.62
C LEU A 191 -10.43 9.08 -5.78
N PRO A 192 -10.48 9.30 -4.45
CA PRO A 192 -9.33 9.03 -3.60
C PRO A 192 -9.02 7.53 -3.59
N ASP A 193 -7.75 7.18 -3.40
CA ASP A 193 -7.34 5.77 -3.36
C ASP A 193 -6.24 5.52 -2.34
N CYS A 194 -5.92 4.24 -2.15
CA CYS A 194 -4.84 3.87 -1.24
C CYS A 194 -3.45 4.39 -1.68
N SER A 195 -3.25 4.77 -2.94
CA SER A 195 -1.99 5.36 -3.42
C SER A 195 -1.73 6.73 -2.82
N ASN A 196 -2.78 7.55 -2.58
CA ASN A 196 -2.64 8.85 -1.90
C ASN A 196 -1.90 8.69 -0.55
N MET A 197 -2.10 7.55 0.13
CA MET A 197 -1.45 7.22 1.40
C MET A 197 -0.14 6.45 1.28
N CYS A 198 0.23 5.99 0.07
CA CYS A 198 1.38 5.10 -0.13
C CYS A 198 2.41 5.72 -1.08
N HIS A 199 2.17 5.67 -2.39
CA HIS A 199 3.17 5.95 -3.41
C HIS A 199 2.81 7.16 -4.30
N GLU A 200 1.87 8.02 -3.90
CA GLU A 200 1.63 9.29 -4.61
C GLU A 200 2.93 10.10 -4.71
N SER A 201 3.75 10.12 -3.65
CA SER A 201 5.10 10.72 -3.69
C SER A 201 6.01 10.12 -4.76
N SER A 202 5.96 8.81 -4.99
CA SER A 202 6.70 8.16 -6.10
C SER A 202 6.18 8.63 -7.46
N GLY A 203 4.86 8.76 -7.60
CA GLY A 203 4.22 9.22 -8.83
C GLY A 203 4.62 10.66 -9.17
N LYS A 204 4.53 11.58 -8.20
CA LYS A 204 4.93 12.98 -8.37
C LYS A 204 6.44 13.12 -8.64
N GLY A 205 7.27 12.40 -7.89
CA GLY A 205 8.73 12.40 -8.06
C GLY A 205 9.12 11.96 -9.47
N LEU A 206 8.77 10.73 -9.85
CA LEU A 206 9.15 10.18 -11.15
C LEU A 206 8.46 10.86 -12.33
N GLY A 207 7.18 11.21 -12.19
CA GLY A 207 6.44 11.91 -13.26
C GLY A 207 7.10 13.24 -13.64
N SER A 208 7.54 14.01 -12.64
CA SER A 208 8.23 15.29 -12.88
C SER A 208 9.64 15.15 -13.44
N THR A 209 10.34 14.04 -13.18
CA THR A 209 11.76 13.88 -13.56
C THR A 209 11.99 13.02 -14.81
N ILE A 210 11.13 12.03 -15.07
CA ILE A 210 11.29 11.09 -16.19
C ILE A 210 10.01 10.91 -17.02
N GLY A 211 8.96 11.69 -16.74
CA GLY A 211 7.71 11.69 -17.51
C GLY A 211 6.73 10.56 -17.17
N ILE A 212 7.11 9.59 -16.33
CA ILE A 212 6.23 8.47 -15.96
C ILE A 212 6.31 8.15 -14.46
N GLY A 213 5.16 7.99 -13.81
CA GLY A 213 5.05 7.66 -12.38
C GLY A 213 5.23 6.18 -12.02
N LYS A 214 5.82 5.37 -12.90
CA LYS A 214 5.90 3.90 -12.81
C LYS A 214 7.36 3.41 -12.64
N GLY A 215 7.53 2.18 -12.17
CA GLY A 215 8.85 1.55 -12.16
C GLY A 215 9.37 1.29 -13.58
N THR A 216 10.68 1.36 -13.78
CA THR A 216 11.35 1.24 -15.09
C THR A 216 12.18 -0.03 -15.20
N VAL A 217 11.90 -1.03 -14.37
CA VAL A 217 12.71 -2.24 -14.19
C VAL A 217 11.85 -3.47 -14.52
N ARG A 218 12.43 -4.46 -15.18
CA ARG A 218 11.82 -5.80 -15.33
C ARG A 218 12.33 -6.74 -14.26
N LEU A 219 11.61 -7.83 -14.00
CA LEU A 219 12.06 -8.80 -13.00
C LEU A 219 13.42 -9.40 -13.39
N GLU A 220 13.65 -9.64 -14.68
CA GLU A 220 14.89 -10.18 -15.21
C GLU A 220 16.08 -9.21 -15.05
N ASP A 221 15.86 -7.91 -14.90
CA ASP A 221 16.96 -6.95 -14.72
C ASP A 221 17.72 -7.19 -13.40
N PHE A 222 17.07 -7.73 -12.37
CA PHE A 222 17.76 -8.07 -11.12
C PHE A 222 18.97 -8.99 -11.36
N ASP A 223 18.82 -9.92 -12.30
CA ASP A 223 19.86 -10.88 -12.68
C ASP A 223 21.05 -10.26 -13.43
N HIS A 224 20.92 -9.01 -13.87
CA HIS A 224 21.90 -8.27 -14.65
C HIS A 224 22.44 -7.03 -13.93
N SER A 225 22.02 -6.83 -12.67
CA SER A 225 22.48 -5.71 -11.84
C SER A 225 23.86 -5.96 -11.25
N ASP A 226 24.68 -4.91 -11.19
CA ASP A 226 25.93 -4.89 -10.43
C ASP A 226 25.67 -4.45 -8.98
N LEU A 227 24.69 -3.55 -8.80
CA LEU A 227 24.35 -2.94 -7.53
C LEU A 227 22.83 -2.81 -7.39
N ILE A 228 22.31 -3.21 -6.22
CA ILE A 228 20.92 -3.01 -5.83
C ILE A 228 20.87 -2.21 -4.53
N LEU A 229 20.23 -1.04 -4.57
CA LEU A 229 19.90 -0.26 -3.37
C LEU A 229 18.50 -0.63 -2.91
N VAL A 230 18.34 -1.05 -1.66
CA VAL A 230 17.03 -1.32 -1.03
C VAL A 230 16.80 -0.28 0.06
N ILE A 231 15.97 0.72 -0.24
CA ILE A 231 15.86 1.98 0.52
C ILE A 231 14.47 2.10 1.15
N GLY A 232 14.41 2.26 2.48
CA GLY A 232 13.14 2.47 3.19
C GLY A 232 12.13 1.33 3.01
N GLN A 233 12.64 0.09 2.88
CA GLN A 233 11.84 -1.10 2.58
C GLN A 233 12.27 -2.31 3.43
N ASN A 234 11.30 -3.14 3.79
CA ASN A 234 11.51 -4.46 4.42
C ASN A 234 10.94 -5.59 3.54
N PRO A 235 11.68 -6.10 2.54
CA PRO A 235 11.20 -7.18 1.69
C PRO A 235 10.86 -8.46 2.46
N GLY A 236 11.55 -8.76 3.57
CA GLY A 236 11.30 -9.98 4.35
C GLY A 236 9.90 -10.09 4.92
N THR A 237 9.32 -8.96 5.33
CA THR A 237 7.93 -8.88 5.82
C THR A 237 6.96 -8.47 4.71
N ASN A 238 7.36 -7.51 3.88
CA ASN A 238 6.44 -6.80 3.02
C ASN A 238 6.32 -7.36 1.61
N HIS A 239 7.43 -7.87 1.07
CA HIS A 239 7.53 -8.38 -0.30
C HIS A 239 8.40 -9.64 -0.35
N PRO A 240 8.07 -10.73 0.38
CA PRO A 240 9.04 -11.82 0.57
C PRO A 240 9.47 -12.51 -0.72
N ARG A 241 8.67 -12.41 -1.79
CA ARG A 241 9.00 -12.89 -3.14
C ARG A 241 10.19 -12.17 -3.77
N MET A 242 10.38 -10.89 -3.44
CA MET A 242 11.54 -10.11 -3.85
C MET A 242 12.86 -10.70 -3.32
N LEU A 243 12.84 -11.38 -2.17
CA LEU A 243 14.05 -12.01 -1.63
C LEU A 243 14.64 -13.08 -2.58
N THR A 244 13.81 -13.71 -3.41
CA THR A 244 14.26 -14.64 -4.44
C THR A 244 15.06 -13.90 -5.52
N ALA A 245 14.53 -12.78 -6.04
CA ALA A 245 15.23 -11.95 -7.02
C ALA A 245 16.55 -11.38 -6.46
N LEU A 246 16.54 -10.90 -5.22
CA LEU A 246 17.76 -10.43 -4.54
C LEU A 246 18.79 -11.55 -4.35
N ARG A 247 18.35 -12.76 -3.98
CA ARG A 247 19.24 -13.93 -3.85
C ARG A 247 19.89 -14.28 -5.19
N ASP A 248 19.12 -14.26 -6.27
CA ASP A 248 19.59 -14.68 -7.58
C ASP A 248 20.53 -13.63 -8.19
N ALA A 249 20.23 -12.35 -8.04
CA ALA A 249 21.16 -11.25 -8.30
C ALA A 249 22.47 -11.41 -7.51
N LYS A 250 22.37 -11.72 -6.21
CA LYS A 250 23.53 -11.93 -5.33
C LYS A 250 24.41 -13.09 -5.80
N LYS A 251 23.80 -14.20 -6.24
CA LYS A 251 24.52 -15.36 -6.81
C LYS A 251 25.21 -15.02 -8.13
N LYS A 252 24.68 -14.06 -8.89
CA LYS A 252 25.26 -13.55 -10.14
C LYS A 252 26.32 -12.45 -9.94
N GLY A 253 26.59 -12.07 -8.69
CA GLY A 253 27.68 -11.16 -8.34
C GLY A 253 27.23 -9.77 -7.86
N SER A 254 25.92 -9.48 -7.91
CA SER A 254 25.38 -8.19 -7.49
C SER A 254 25.71 -7.86 -6.03
N LYS A 255 26.00 -6.59 -5.77
CA LYS A 255 26.11 -6.01 -4.43
C LYS A 255 24.76 -5.47 -3.98
N ILE A 256 24.42 -5.66 -2.72
CA ILE A 256 23.13 -5.22 -2.16
C ILE A 256 23.40 -4.31 -0.97
N ILE A 257 22.90 -3.08 -1.06
CA ILE A 257 22.95 -2.08 0.02
C ILE A 257 21.56 -1.92 0.61
N HIS A 258 21.43 -2.11 1.92
CA HIS A 258 20.19 -1.89 2.64
C HIS A 258 20.26 -0.56 3.39
N ILE A 259 19.28 0.31 3.19
CA ILE A 259 19.19 1.64 3.81
C ILE A 259 17.88 1.70 4.58
N ASN A 260 17.94 1.64 5.91
CA ASN A 260 16.76 1.57 6.77
C ASN A 260 17.16 1.80 8.24
N PRO A 261 16.36 2.54 9.06
CA PRO A 261 16.64 2.68 10.49
C PRO A 261 16.70 1.36 11.27
N LEU A 262 15.99 0.32 10.83
CA LEU A 262 15.97 -0.98 11.49
C LEU A 262 16.79 -2.03 10.73
N PRO A 263 17.49 -2.94 11.43
CA PRO A 263 17.96 -4.18 10.82
C PRO A 263 16.77 -5.09 10.51
N GLU A 264 16.75 -5.65 9.30
CA GLU A 264 15.63 -6.45 8.80
C GLU A 264 16.07 -7.89 8.46
N ALA A 265 15.44 -8.86 9.11
CA ALA A 265 15.80 -10.28 9.05
C ALA A 265 15.94 -10.82 7.60
N GLY A 266 15.06 -10.36 6.71
CA GLY A 266 15.04 -10.81 5.32
C GLY A 266 16.19 -10.31 4.47
N LEU A 267 16.83 -9.21 4.85
CA LEU A 267 17.96 -8.62 4.13
C LEU A 267 19.31 -8.99 4.76
N GLU A 268 19.32 -9.43 6.03
CA GLU A 268 20.50 -10.09 6.61
C GLU A 268 20.74 -11.45 5.95
N ARG A 269 19.77 -12.37 6.07
CA ARG A 269 19.87 -13.72 5.47
C ARG A 269 18.54 -14.22 4.95
N PHE A 270 18.60 -14.87 3.80
CA PHE A 270 17.45 -15.53 3.19
C PHE A 270 17.70 -17.03 2.99
N LYS A 271 16.67 -17.83 3.23
CA LYS A 271 16.63 -19.25 2.88
C LYS A 271 15.37 -19.56 2.09
N HIS A 272 15.55 -19.97 0.84
CA HIS A 272 14.42 -20.28 -0.01
C HIS A 272 13.83 -21.66 0.37
N PRO A 273 12.51 -21.79 0.56
CA PRO A 273 11.89 -23.04 0.97
C PRO A 273 12.18 -24.21 0.02
N GLN A 274 12.28 -23.96 -1.29
CA GLN A 274 12.55 -25.01 -2.28
C GLN A 274 14.01 -25.51 -2.25
N ASP A 275 14.95 -24.79 -1.64
CA ASP A 275 16.34 -25.27 -1.54
C ASP A 275 16.41 -26.57 -0.72
N TYR A 276 15.49 -26.76 0.23
CA TYR A 276 15.35 -28.02 0.98
C TYR A 276 14.99 -29.20 0.07
N MET A 277 14.18 -28.98 -0.97
CA MET A 277 13.83 -30.01 -1.96
C MET A 277 15.05 -30.39 -2.82
N LYS A 278 16.05 -29.52 -2.90
CA LYS A 278 17.32 -29.73 -3.59
C LYS A 278 18.46 -30.18 -2.64
N LEU A 279 18.15 -30.51 -1.38
CA LEU A 279 19.12 -30.87 -0.33
C LEU A 279 20.18 -29.79 -0.06
N ASP A 280 19.92 -28.52 -0.40
CA ASP A 280 20.77 -27.40 -0.05
C ASP A 280 20.26 -26.76 1.25
N PHE A 281 21.09 -26.78 2.29
CA PHE A 281 20.77 -26.24 3.62
C PHE A 281 21.40 -24.85 3.90
N LYS A 282 22.17 -24.26 2.96
CA LYS A 282 22.87 -22.99 3.17
C LYS A 282 21.94 -21.78 3.02
N SER A 283 22.01 -20.81 3.94
CA SER A 283 21.35 -19.50 3.78
C SER A 283 22.24 -18.54 2.98
N THR A 284 21.66 -17.66 2.17
CA THR A 284 22.40 -16.59 1.47
C THR A 284 22.42 -15.32 2.32
N LYS A 285 23.61 -14.74 2.57
CA LYS A 285 23.74 -13.38 3.10
C LYS A 285 23.42 -12.42 1.95
N LEU A 286 22.38 -11.60 2.08
CA LEU A 286 21.94 -10.73 1.00
C LEU A 286 22.68 -9.39 1.03
N SER A 287 22.50 -8.61 2.09
CA SER A 287 23.11 -7.29 2.25
C SER A 287 24.64 -7.38 2.44
N ASP A 288 25.38 -6.61 1.63
CA ASP A 288 26.81 -6.33 1.84
C ASP A 288 26.99 -5.26 2.91
N TYR A 289 26.18 -4.20 2.84
CA TYR A 289 26.15 -3.08 3.79
C TYR A 289 24.72 -2.79 4.25
N HIS A 290 24.58 -2.49 5.54
CA HIS A 290 23.38 -1.89 6.13
C HIS A 290 23.73 -0.49 6.61
N LEU A 291 23.13 0.51 5.98
CA LEU A 291 23.21 1.90 6.38
C LEU A 291 22.03 2.20 7.31
N GLN A 292 22.31 2.25 8.62
CA GLN A 292 21.32 2.51 9.65
C GLN A 292 21.01 4.01 9.73
N VAL A 293 20.34 4.52 8.69
CA VAL A 293 19.96 5.93 8.58
C VAL A 293 18.97 6.32 9.70
N LYS A 294 19.07 7.54 10.21
CA LYS A 294 18.03 8.14 11.06
C LYS A 294 16.75 8.33 10.26
N ILE A 295 15.59 8.28 10.92
CA ILE A 295 14.31 8.61 10.30
C ILE A 295 14.40 10.04 9.75
N GLY A 296 14.13 10.22 8.44
CA GLY A 296 14.24 11.51 7.74
C GLY A 296 15.65 11.85 7.21
N GLY A 297 16.67 11.07 7.55
CA GLY A 297 18.06 11.27 7.16
C GLY A 297 18.40 10.85 5.71
N ASP A 298 17.45 10.27 4.98
CA ASP A 298 17.66 9.71 3.64
C ASP A 298 18.16 10.75 2.64
N ALA A 299 17.61 11.97 2.64
CA ALA A 299 18.06 13.04 1.75
C ALA A 299 19.55 13.35 1.93
N ALA A 300 20.00 13.43 3.18
CA ALA A 300 21.40 13.71 3.52
C ALA A 300 22.31 12.57 3.09
N LEU A 301 21.88 11.33 3.32
CA LEU A 301 22.63 10.15 2.90
C LEU A 301 22.81 10.11 1.38
N ILE A 302 21.71 10.23 0.61
CA ILE A 302 21.77 10.19 -0.86
C ILE A 302 22.61 11.37 -1.40
N LYS A 303 22.50 12.56 -0.81
CA LYS A 303 23.38 13.70 -1.15
C LYS A 303 24.87 13.37 -0.95
N GLY A 304 25.21 12.69 0.16
CA GLY A 304 26.56 12.21 0.40
C GLY A 304 27.04 11.20 -0.65
N LEU A 305 26.18 10.25 -1.04
CA LEU A 305 26.50 9.29 -2.10
C LEU A 305 26.72 9.99 -3.44
N ILE A 306 25.87 10.96 -3.80
CA ILE A 306 26.00 11.79 -5.01
C ILE A 306 27.33 12.56 -4.99
N LYS A 307 27.68 13.17 -3.85
CA LYS A 307 28.92 13.92 -3.70
C LYS A 307 30.15 13.05 -3.97
N VAL A 308 30.21 11.86 -3.38
CA VAL A 308 31.29 10.88 -3.63
C VAL A 308 31.30 10.42 -5.09
N HIS A 309 30.12 10.20 -5.67
CA HIS A 309 29.97 9.79 -7.06
C HIS A 309 30.59 10.81 -8.02
N ILE A 310 30.32 12.10 -7.81
CA ILE A 310 30.88 13.22 -8.58
C ILE A 310 32.39 13.30 -8.37
N GLU A 311 32.86 13.31 -7.12
CA GLU A 311 34.29 13.42 -6.78
C GLU A 311 35.13 12.27 -7.35
N SER A 312 34.54 11.09 -7.50
CA SER A 312 35.20 9.90 -8.07
C SER A 312 35.24 9.87 -9.61
N GLY A 313 34.49 10.76 -10.28
CA GLY A 313 34.39 10.81 -11.74
C GLY A 313 33.53 9.70 -12.38
N GLY A 314 32.73 8.96 -11.60
CA GLY A 314 31.84 7.90 -12.09
C GLY A 314 30.61 8.42 -12.84
N ILE A 315 30.79 9.31 -13.82
CA ILE A 315 29.71 10.10 -14.45
C ILE A 315 29.51 9.66 -15.92
N ASP A 316 28.27 9.47 -16.33
CA ASP A 316 27.89 9.20 -17.73
C ASP A 316 27.63 10.53 -18.48
N LEU A 317 28.72 11.23 -18.85
CA LEU A 317 28.64 12.56 -19.45
C LEU A 317 27.89 12.59 -20.79
N ASP A 318 28.04 11.55 -21.61
CA ASP A 318 27.34 11.46 -22.90
C ASP A 318 25.83 11.42 -22.67
N PHE A 319 25.36 10.54 -21.78
CA PHE A 319 23.94 10.49 -21.39
C PHE A 319 23.45 11.82 -20.83
N ILE A 320 24.23 12.44 -19.94
CA ILE A 320 23.85 13.70 -19.29
C ILE A 320 23.66 14.81 -20.33
N ASN A 321 24.62 15.01 -21.23
CA ASN A 321 24.58 16.07 -22.23
C ASN A 321 23.42 15.87 -23.22
N ASP A 322 23.22 14.63 -23.66
CA ASP A 322 22.24 14.34 -24.72
C ASP A 322 20.81 14.29 -24.18
N SER A 323 20.62 13.71 -22.99
CA SER A 323 19.31 13.24 -22.53
C SER A 323 18.80 13.88 -21.23
N THR A 324 19.55 14.81 -20.63
CA THR A 324 19.18 15.40 -19.34
C THR A 324 19.23 16.93 -19.29
N THR A 325 18.61 17.51 -18.26
CA THR A 325 18.73 18.93 -17.88
C THR A 325 18.95 19.06 -16.37
N GLY A 326 19.46 20.21 -15.89
CA GLY A 326 19.61 20.51 -14.45
C GLY A 326 20.87 19.98 -13.76
N TYR A 327 21.74 19.23 -14.46
CA TYR A 327 22.91 18.56 -13.87
C TYR A 327 23.85 19.50 -13.10
N GLN A 328 24.19 20.66 -13.66
CA GLN A 328 25.12 21.60 -13.04
C GLN A 328 24.63 22.09 -11.67
N SER A 329 23.35 22.48 -11.57
CA SER A 329 22.77 22.95 -10.31
C SER A 329 22.76 21.86 -9.23
N MET A 330 22.42 20.62 -9.62
CA MET A 330 22.44 19.48 -8.71
C MET A 330 23.86 19.20 -8.20
N CYS A 331 24.86 19.25 -9.09
CA CYS A 331 26.27 19.05 -8.77
C CYS A 331 26.80 20.11 -7.79
N GLU A 332 26.58 21.39 -8.09
CA GLU A 332 26.97 22.51 -7.23
C GLU A 332 26.34 22.38 -5.83
N ASN A 333 25.06 21.99 -5.76
CA ASN A 333 24.37 21.78 -4.49
C ASN A 333 24.98 20.62 -3.67
N ALA A 334 25.28 19.48 -4.30
CA ALA A 334 25.90 18.35 -3.63
C ALA A 334 27.32 18.68 -3.13
N ILE A 335 28.14 19.33 -3.97
CA ILE A 335 29.51 19.74 -3.60
C ILE A 335 29.49 20.76 -2.47
N ASN A 336 28.59 21.75 -2.49
CA ASN A 336 28.52 22.79 -1.47
C ASN A 336 27.88 22.33 -0.15
N THR A 337 27.27 21.14 -0.11
CA THR A 337 26.72 20.60 1.14
C THR A 337 27.86 20.13 2.06
N PRO A 338 27.96 20.66 3.31
CA PRO A 338 29.02 20.26 4.24
C PRO A 338 28.89 18.80 4.70
N TRP A 339 30.04 18.13 4.82
CA TRP A 339 30.10 16.75 5.31
C TRP A 339 29.53 16.60 6.73
N ASP A 340 29.80 17.56 7.63
CA ASP A 340 29.28 17.52 8.99
C ASP A 340 27.75 17.48 9.03
N ARG A 341 27.09 18.22 8.13
CA ARG A 341 25.64 18.17 7.98
C ARG A 341 25.17 16.81 7.44
N ILE A 342 25.83 16.29 6.42
CA ILE A 342 25.51 14.98 5.82
C ILE A 342 25.57 13.87 6.89
N VAL A 343 26.65 13.81 7.67
CA VAL A 343 26.86 12.80 8.72
C VAL A 343 25.84 12.96 9.84
N ARG A 344 25.65 14.18 10.35
CA ARG A 344 24.72 14.46 11.45
C ARG A 344 23.27 14.10 11.10
N ASP A 345 22.82 14.57 9.93
CA ASP A 345 21.43 14.44 9.49
C ASP A 345 21.12 13.00 9.06
N SER A 346 22.05 12.33 8.35
CA SER A 346 21.88 10.91 7.99
C SER A 346 22.02 9.98 9.20
N GLY A 347 22.83 10.34 10.19
CA GLY A 347 23.25 9.44 11.27
C GLY A 347 24.19 8.33 10.83
N VAL A 348 24.77 8.42 9.63
CA VAL A 348 25.69 7.42 9.06
C VAL A 348 27.11 8.00 9.04
N GLU A 349 28.06 7.19 9.49
CA GLU A 349 29.48 7.55 9.49
C GLU A 349 29.99 7.88 8.09
N ARG A 350 30.79 8.94 7.98
CA ARG A 350 31.32 9.42 6.70
C ARG A 350 32.05 8.33 5.92
N THR A 351 32.88 7.55 6.59
CA THR A 351 33.67 6.47 5.97
C THR A 351 32.78 5.47 5.26
N LEU A 352 31.65 5.12 5.87
CA LEU A 352 30.68 4.18 5.30
C LEU A 352 29.92 4.80 4.12
N ILE A 353 29.61 6.10 4.18
CA ILE A 353 29.04 6.85 3.04
C ILE A 353 30.03 6.87 1.87
N GLU A 354 31.31 7.13 2.12
CA GLU A 354 32.36 7.15 1.11
C GLU A 354 32.56 5.75 0.47
N GLU A 355 32.61 4.69 1.27
CA GLU A 355 32.72 3.30 0.79
C GLU A 355 31.56 2.92 -0.13
N VAL A 356 30.32 3.20 0.27
CA VAL A 356 29.14 2.90 -0.54
C VAL A 356 29.04 3.83 -1.75
N GLY A 357 29.38 5.11 -1.59
CA GLY A 357 29.41 6.08 -2.70
C GLY A 357 30.35 5.64 -3.82
N LEU A 358 31.51 5.08 -3.48
CA LEU A 358 32.45 4.51 -4.45
C LEU A 358 31.89 3.24 -5.12
N LEU A 359 31.05 2.45 -4.45
CA LEU A 359 30.36 1.32 -5.09
C LEU A 359 29.31 1.80 -6.09
N CYS A 360 28.54 2.84 -5.75
CA CYS A 360 27.61 3.48 -6.67
C CYS A 360 28.35 3.98 -7.92
N ALA A 361 29.46 4.71 -7.73
CA ALA A 361 30.25 5.29 -8.82
C ALA A 361 30.87 4.27 -9.79
N ARG A 362 31.19 3.07 -9.31
CA ARG A 362 31.80 2.01 -10.11
C ARG A 362 30.77 1.09 -10.78
N SER A 363 29.53 1.13 -10.33
CA SER A 363 28.45 0.27 -10.84
C SER A 363 28.15 0.61 -12.30
N LYS A 364 28.02 -0.40 -13.16
CA LYS A 364 27.58 -0.17 -14.56
C LYS A 364 26.06 -0.32 -14.68
N ALA A 365 25.44 -1.07 -13.78
CA ALA A 365 24.01 -1.32 -13.74
C ALA A 365 23.47 -1.28 -12.30
N THR A 366 22.83 -0.17 -11.94
CA THR A 366 22.25 0.05 -10.59
C THR A 366 20.74 0.01 -10.62
N ILE A 367 20.13 -0.78 -9.73
CA ILE A 367 18.69 -0.75 -9.44
C ILE A 367 18.47 -0.07 -8.10
N ALA A 368 17.56 0.90 -8.04
CA ALA A 368 17.08 1.47 -6.78
C ALA A 368 15.67 0.98 -6.49
N CYS A 369 15.54 0.17 -5.44
CA CYS A 369 14.28 -0.32 -4.90
C CYS A 369 13.87 0.53 -3.69
N TRP A 370 12.63 1.03 -3.67
CA TRP A 370 12.13 1.75 -2.50
C TRP A 370 10.65 1.54 -2.22
N ALA A 371 10.24 1.88 -0.99
CA ALA A 371 8.85 1.84 -0.55
C ALA A 371 8.54 2.98 0.43
N MET A 372 7.76 2.67 1.48
CA MET A 372 7.12 3.68 2.35
C MET A 372 8.09 4.45 3.22
N GLY A 373 9.29 3.93 3.48
CA GLY A 373 10.34 4.65 4.22
C GLY A 373 10.90 5.86 3.48
N LEU A 374 10.51 6.09 2.21
CA LEU A 374 10.78 7.35 1.51
C LEU A 374 9.51 8.17 1.26
N THR A 375 8.40 7.51 0.93
CA THR A 375 7.22 8.21 0.40
C THR A 375 6.38 8.90 1.47
N GLN A 376 6.41 8.42 2.72
CA GLN A 376 5.57 8.89 3.84
C GLN A 376 6.34 9.86 4.76
N HIS A 377 7.11 10.76 4.16
CA HIS A 377 7.82 11.87 4.81
C HIS A 377 7.36 13.19 4.19
N ARG A 378 7.48 14.30 4.95
CA ARG A 378 7.12 15.64 4.46
C ARG A 378 7.86 15.99 3.16
N ASN A 379 9.13 15.63 3.09
CA ASN A 379 10.01 15.81 1.94
C ASN A 379 10.04 14.59 0.99
N GLY A 380 9.07 13.67 1.06
CA GLY A 380 9.13 12.38 0.37
C GLY A 380 9.30 12.46 -1.15
N VAL A 381 8.72 13.47 -1.82
CA VAL A 381 8.94 13.70 -3.25
C VAL A 381 10.40 14.09 -3.54
N SER A 382 10.94 15.08 -2.82
CA SER A 382 12.33 15.50 -2.99
C SER A 382 13.34 14.37 -2.74
N VAL A 383 13.13 13.51 -1.72
CA VAL A 383 14.03 12.38 -1.44
C VAL A 383 14.03 11.38 -2.60
N ILE A 384 12.86 11.11 -3.19
CA ILE A 384 12.77 10.25 -4.37
C ILE A 384 13.49 10.88 -5.55
N GLN A 385 13.39 12.20 -5.72
CA GLN A 385 14.11 12.92 -6.77
C GLN A 385 15.64 12.91 -6.54
N GLU A 386 16.13 12.89 -5.30
CA GLU A 386 17.55 12.64 -5.00
C GLU A 386 17.98 11.21 -5.39
N VAL A 387 17.15 10.20 -5.17
CA VAL A 387 17.41 8.84 -5.67
C VAL A 387 17.45 8.81 -7.21
N VAL A 388 16.57 9.59 -7.86
CA VAL A 388 16.60 9.78 -9.31
C VAL A 388 17.92 10.42 -9.75
N ASN A 389 18.34 11.51 -9.10
CA ASN A 389 19.63 12.15 -9.37
C ASN A 389 20.78 11.13 -9.30
N LEU A 390 20.88 10.37 -8.22
CA LEU A 390 21.94 9.37 -8.03
C LEU A 390 22.02 8.38 -9.21
N LEU A 391 20.88 7.90 -9.71
CA LEU A 391 20.86 6.96 -10.83
C LEU A 391 21.13 7.64 -12.18
N LEU A 392 20.63 8.86 -12.40
CA LEU A 392 20.86 9.61 -13.64
C LEU A 392 22.34 9.96 -13.83
N ILE A 393 23.10 10.25 -12.75
CA ILE A 393 24.54 10.55 -12.86
C ILE A 393 25.31 9.39 -13.53
N GLY A 394 24.96 8.15 -13.21
CA GLY A 394 25.56 6.94 -13.81
C GLY A 394 24.86 6.43 -15.07
N GLY A 395 23.85 7.15 -15.58
CA GLY A 395 23.05 6.73 -16.72
C GLY A 395 22.25 5.44 -16.47
N HIS A 396 21.78 5.21 -15.25
CA HIS A 396 21.08 3.98 -14.84
C HIS A 396 19.57 4.01 -15.13
N VAL A 397 19.20 4.35 -16.36
CA VAL A 397 17.82 4.34 -16.87
C VAL A 397 17.81 3.81 -18.30
N GLY A 398 16.83 3.02 -18.70
CA GLY A 398 16.78 2.41 -20.04
C GLY A 398 17.99 1.52 -20.37
N ARG A 399 18.69 1.02 -19.35
CA ARG A 399 19.85 0.14 -19.46
C ARG A 399 19.53 -1.16 -18.72
N LYS A 400 19.81 -2.28 -19.38
CA LYS A 400 19.60 -3.63 -18.82
C LYS A 400 20.29 -3.77 -17.46
N GLY A 401 19.57 -4.31 -16.48
CA GLY A 401 20.06 -4.45 -15.11
C GLY A 401 20.01 -3.18 -14.25
N SER A 402 19.34 -2.12 -14.71
CA SER A 402 19.29 -0.84 -14.01
C SER A 402 17.92 -0.17 -14.07
N GLY A 403 17.67 0.73 -13.13
CA GLY A 403 16.48 1.58 -13.16
C GLY A 403 15.80 1.78 -11.81
N PHE A 404 14.63 2.41 -11.91
CA PHE A 404 13.80 2.82 -10.79
C PHE A 404 12.79 1.74 -10.43
N CYS A 405 12.80 1.26 -9.20
CA CYS A 405 11.91 0.19 -8.72
C CYS A 405 11.12 0.63 -7.47
N PRO A 406 10.08 1.48 -7.60
CA PRO A 406 9.11 1.71 -6.53
C PRO A 406 8.31 0.43 -6.29
N VAL A 407 8.59 -0.29 -5.20
CA VAL A 407 7.98 -1.59 -4.91
C VAL A 407 6.60 -1.40 -4.29
N ARG A 408 5.56 -1.54 -5.11
CA ARG A 408 4.17 -1.28 -4.72
C ARG A 408 3.63 -2.34 -3.77
N GLY A 409 2.71 -1.92 -2.89
CA GLY A 409 2.15 -2.77 -1.83
C GLY A 409 1.01 -3.67 -2.29
N HIS A 410 -0.18 -3.10 -2.51
CA HIS A 410 -1.37 -3.86 -2.90
C HIS A 410 -1.25 -4.45 -4.30
N SER A 411 -1.89 -5.60 -4.51
CA SER A 411 -1.82 -6.42 -5.73
C SER A 411 -2.11 -5.68 -7.03
N ASN A 412 -3.03 -4.71 -7.04
CA ASN A 412 -3.46 -4.02 -8.26
C ASN A 412 -3.43 -2.49 -8.17
N VAL A 413 -2.77 -1.92 -7.15
CA VAL A 413 -2.73 -0.45 -6.98
C VAL A 413 -2.17 0.27 -8.20
N GLN A 414 -1.27 -0.39 -8.93
CA GLN A 414 -0.73 0.12 -10.18
C GLN A 414 -1.80 0.09 -11.28
N GLY A 415 -2.54 -1.00 -11.41
CA GLY A 415 -3.62 -1.18 -12.39
C GLY A 415 -4.75 -0.20 -12.17
N ASP A 416 -5.23 -0.07 -10.93
CA ASP A 416 -6.28 0.88 -10.55
C ASP A 416 -5.96 2.30 -11.04
N ARG A 417 -4.74 2.78 -10.77
CA ARG A 417 -4.25 4.09 -11.24
C ARG A 417 -4.14 4.17 -12.76
N THR A 418 -3.62 3.13 -13.40
CA THR A 418 -3.50 3.07 -14.87
C THR A 418 -4.85 3.15 -15.56
N VAL A 419 -5.89 2.51 -15.00
CA VAL A 419 -7.24 2.47 -15.59
C VAL A 419 -8.15 3.60 -15.12
N GLY A 420 -7.61 4.58 -14.39
CA GLY A 420 -8.26 5.87 -14.13
C GLY A 420 -8.74 6.12 -12.70
N ILE A 421 -8.42 5.28 -11.72
CA ILE A 421 -8.67 5.58 -10.30
C ILE A 421 -7.67 6.65 -9.85
N TRP A 422 -8.06 7.91 -9.99
CA TRP A 422 -7.20 9.06 -9.69
C TRP A 422 -8.03 10.34 -9.56
N GLU A 423 -7.82 11.11 -8.50
CA GLU A 423 -8.52 12.37 -8.27
C GLU A 423 -8.07 13.52 -9.18
N ALA A 424 -6.85 13.44 -9.74
CA ALA A 424 -6.24 14.51 -10.51
C ALA A 424 -5.78 14.06 -11.91
N PRO A 425 -6.66 13.49 -12.74
CA PRO A 425 -6.30 12.99 -14.07
C PRO A 425 -5.80 14.11 -15.00
N SER A 426 -4.84 13.78 -15.86
CA SER A 426 -4.36 14.73 -16.89
C SER A 426 -5.41 14.96 -17.97
N ASN A 427 -5.36 16.11 -18.65
CA ASN A 427 -6.26 16.39 -19.77
C ASN A 427 -6.13 15.35 -20.88
N SER A 428 -4.91 14.93 -21.23
CA SER A 428 -4.69 13.91 -22.27
C SER A 428 -5.32 12.56 -21.92
N PHE A 429 -5.29 12.16 -20.64
CA PHE A 429 -5.98 10.96 -20.18
C PHE A 429 -7.50 11.10 -20.36
N LEU A 430 -8.07 12.23 -19.90
CA LEU A 430 -9.50 12.49 -20.03
C LEU A 430 -9.95 12.54 -21.49
N ASP A 431 -9.19 13.17 -22.38
CA ASP A 431 -9.51 13.24 -23.81
C ASP A 431 -9.56 11.83 -24.43
N LYS A 432 -8.60 10.97 -24.09
CA LYS A 432 -8.57 9.57 -24.55
C LYS A 432 -9.75 8.76 -23.98
N MET A 433 -10.12 9.00 -22.73
CA MET A 433 -11.30 8.40 -22.10
C MET A 433 -12.60 8.81 -22.79
N GLU A 434 -12.80 10.10 -23.07
CA GLU A 434 -13.99 10.62 -23.77
C GLU A 434 -14.16 10.01 -25.17
N LEU A 435 -13.06 9.76 -25.88
CA LEU A 435 -13.09 9.10 -27.19
C LEU A 435 -13.70 7.69 -27.13
N GLY A 436 -13.40 6.92 -26.08
CA GLY A 436 -13.90 5.57 -25.91
C GLY A 436 -15.30 5.53 -25.28
N LEU A 437 -15.52 6.29 -24.20
CA LEU A 437 -16.76 6.32 -23.45
C LEU A 437 -17.90 7.07 -24.15
N LYS A 438 -17.57 8.01 -25.05
CA LYS A 438 -18.55 8.91 -25.70
C LYS A 438 -19.36 9.77 -24.73
N VAL A 439 -18.78 10.06 -23.56
CA VAL A 439 -19.34 10.92 -22.50
C VAL A 439 -18.32 12.01 -22.21
N ALA A 440 -18.76 13.26 -22.01
CA ALA A 440 -17.89 14.34 -21.57
C ALA A 440 -17.57 14.21 -20.07
N LEU A 441 -16.30 14.37 -19.68
CA LEU A 441 -15.85 14.11 -18.32
C LEU A 441 -15.47 15.42 -17.58
N PRO A 442 -15.64 15.46 -16.24
CA PRO A 442 -15.22 16.61 -15.44
C PRO A 442 -13.71 16.84 -15.55
N ARG A 443 -13.30 18.10 -15.70
CA ARG A 443 -11.87 18.49 -15.82
C ARG A 443 -11.25 18.97 -14.51
N LYS A 444 -12.06 19.42 -13.54
CA LYS A 444 -11.57 19.86 -12.23
C LYS A 444 -11.13 18.64 -11.41
N HIS A 445 -9.98 18.72 -10.75
CA HIS A 445 -9.52 17.66 -9.84
C HIS A 445 -10.49 17.50 -8.66
N GLY A 446 -10.63 16.28 -8.17
CA GLY A 446 -11.41 15.93 -6.98
C GLY A 446 -10.55 15.86 -5.71
N TYR A 447 -11.12 15.25 -4.67
CA TYR A 447 -10.45 15.08 -3.39
C TYR A 447 -9.54 13.85 -3.35
N ASP A 448 -8.31 14.02 -2.86
CA ASP A 448 -7.49 12.91 -2.33
C ASP A 448 -8.01 12.44 -0.97
N VAL A 449 -7.40 11.41 -0.38
CA VAL A 449 -7.82 10.86 0.92
C VAL A 449 -7.87 11.90 2.04
N VAL A 450 -6.84 12.74 2.19
CA VAL A 450 -6.77 13.72 3.29
C VAL A 450 -7.84 14.81 3.10
N ASN A 451 -7.98 15.31 1.88
CA ASN A 451 -8.99 16.30 1.55
C ASN A 451 -10.41 15.73 1.62
N SER A 452 -10.60 14.44 1.35
CA SER A 452 -11.87 13.75 1.54
C SER A 452 -12.28 13.73 3.01
N ILE A 453 -11.34 13.43 3.92
CA ILE A 453 -11.60 13.44 5.37
C ILE A 453 -11.99 14.84 5.83
N LYS A 454 -11.28 15.88 5.37
CA LYS A 454 -11.62 17.28 5.68
C LYS A 454 -12.99 17.68 5.13
N ALA A 455 -13.33 17.26 3.91
CA ALA A 455 -14.61 17.55 3.30
C ALA A 455 -15.78 16.84 4.02
N MET A 456 -15.56 15.63 4.54
CA MET A 456 -16.53 14.94 5.41
C MET A 456 -16.74 15.69 6.73
N ASP A 457 -15.63 16.14 7.36
CA ASP A 457 -15.69 16.91 8.60
C ASP A 457 -16.47 18.23 8.42
N SER A 458 -16.22 18.95 7.32
CA SER A 458 -16.90 20.21 7.01
C SER A 458 -18.32 20.06 6.47
N GLY A 459 -18.86 18.84 6.34
CA GLY A 459 -20.21 18.59 5.84
C GLY A 459 -20.39 18.81 4.32
N GLU A 460 -19.29 18.76 3.56
CA GLU A 460 -19.31 18.89 2.09
C GLU A 460 -19.53 17.53 1.39
N VAL A 461 -19.49 16.42 2.14
CA VAL A 461 -19.69 15.06 1.62
C VAL A 461 -20.90 14.42 2.29
N ASP A 462 -21.92 14.11 1.48
CA ASP A 462 -23.15 13.45 1.91
C ASP A 462 -23.11 11.93 1.64
N VAL A 463 -22.35 11.49 0.64
CA VAL A 463 -22.20 10.07 0.28
C VAL A 463 -20.73 9.66 0.24
N PHE A 464 -20.38 8.59 0.94
CA PHE A 464 -19.06 7.97 0.86
C PHE A 464 -19.17 6.50 0.45
N PHE A 465 -18.69 6.18 -0.75
CA PHE A 465 -18.67 4.84 -1.29
C PHE A 465 -17.24 4.30 -1.27
N CYS A 466 -17.03 3.14 -0.68
CA CYS A 466 -15.75 2.43 -0.66
C CYS A 466 -15.80 1.15 -1.50
N MET A 467 -15.02 1.11 -2.58
CA MET A 467 -14.68 -0.11 -3.29
C MET A 467 -13.54 -0.83 -2.56
N GLY A 468 -13.93 -1.64 -1.56
CA GLY A 468 -13.00 -2.28 -0.65
C GLY A 468 -12.32 -1.31 0.33
N GLY A 469 -11.44 -1.86 1.15
CA GLY A 469 -10.64 -1.12 2.12
C GLY A 469 -11.17 -1.19 3.55
N ASN A 470 -10.34 -0.67 4.46
CA ASN A 470 -10.66 -0.48 5.87
C ASN A 470 -10.22 0.94 6.21
N PHE A 471 -10.97 1.91 5.67
CA PHE A 471 -10.61 3.31 5.61
C PHE A 471 -10.21 3.86 6.98
N ILE A 472 -11.03 3.59 8.02
CA ILE A 472 -10.81 4.07 9.38
C ILE A 472 -9.48 3.60 9.96
N SER A 473 -9.14 2.32 9.80
CA SER A 473 -7.85 1.81 10.30
C SER A 473 -6.67 2.19 9.40
N ALA A 474 -6.90 2.59 8.14
CA ALA A 474 -5.84 2.86 7.18
C ALA A 474 -5.37 4.31 7.16
N THR A 475 -6.28 5.26 7.41
CA THR A 475 -6.03 6.71 7.33
C THR A 475 -5.31 7.25 8.57
N PRO A 476 -4.65 8.42 8.46
CA PRO A 476 -4.11 9.14 9.62
C PRO A 476 -5.24 9.65 10.51
N ASP A 477 -4.90 10.01 11.75
CA ASP A 477 -5.81 10.63 12.71
C ASP A 477 -7.15 9.88 12.83
N THR A 478 -7.07 8.64 13.35
CA THR A 478 -8.21 7.72 13.42
C THR A 478 -9.43 8.34 14.11
N ARG A 479 -9.24 9.20 15.12
CA ARG A 479 -10.35 9.84 15.84
C ARG A 479 -11.01 10.90 14.98
N PHE A 480 -10.23 11.83 14.42
CA PHE A 480 -10.74 12.85 13.50
C PHE A 480 -11.43 12.21 12.29
N THR A 481 -10.83 11.19 11.69
CA THR A 481 -11.43 10.47 10.56
C THR A 481 -12.78 9.84 10.95
N ALA A 482 -12.86 9.24 12.14
CA ALA A 482 -14.11 8.63 12.60
C ALA A 482 -15.21 9.68 12.83
N ASP A 483 -14.87 10.80 13.46
CA ASP A 483 -15.79 11.91 13.70
C ASP A 483 -16.28 12.49 12.37
N ALA A 484 -15.37 12.74 11.42
CA ALA A 484 -15.69 13.20 10.07
C ALA A 484 -16.62 12.24 9.33
N LEU A 485 -16.31 10.93 9.35
CA LEU A 485 -17.14 9.91 8.69
C LEU A 485 -18.54 9.81 9.30
N SER A 486 -18.68 10.06 10.60
CA SER A 486 -19.98 10.02 11.29
C SER A 486 -20.96 11.11 10.82
N ASN A 487 -20.45 12.19 10.21
CA ASN A 487 -21.25 13.27 9.64
C ASN A 487 -21.88 12.91 8.29
N VAL A 488 -21.35 11.91 7.59
CA VAL A 488 -21.79 11.50 6.24
C VAL A 488 -23.16 10.84 6.31
N ASP A 489 -24.07 11.23 5.42
CA ASP A 489 -25.45 10.72 5.40
C ASP A 489 -25.52 9.23 5.02
N LEU A 490 -24.82 8.81 3.96
CA LEU A 490 -24.76 7.41 3.53
C LEU A 490 -23.33 6.94 3.31
N VAL A 491 -22.95 5.86 4.01
CA VAL A 491 -21.68 5.15 3.79
C VAL A 491 -21.93 3.78 3.15
N VAL A 492 -21.28 3.50 2.04
CA VAL A 492 -21.37 2.20 1.34
C VAL A 492 -20.02 1.52 1.35
N GLN A 493 -19.98 0.25 1.72
CA GLN A 493 -18.77 -0.56 1.77
C GLN A 493 -18.95 -1.82 0.91
N VAL A 494 -18.24 -1.91 -0.21
CA VAL A 494 -18.09 -3.18 -0.95
C VAL A 494 -17.01 -3.98 -0.25
N SER A 495 -17.35 -5.14 0.31
CA SER A 495 -16.43 -5.84 1.22
C SER A 495 -16.60 -7.35 1.23
N THR A 496 -15.49 -8.05 1.39
CA THR A 496 -15.46 -9.51 1.50
C THR A 496 -15.65 -9.99 2.94
N LYS A 497 -15.21 -9.19 3.92
CA LYS A 497 -15.10 -9.55 5.34
C LYS A 497 -15.25 -8.33 6.24
N LEU A 498 -15.65 -8.58 7.49
CA LEU A 498 -15.77 -7.55 8.53
C LEU A 498 -14.43 -6.89 8.84
N ASN A 499 -14.48 -5.57 9.03
CA ASN A 499 -13.38 -4.70 9.42
C ASN A 499 -13.93 -3.47 10.16
N ARG A 500 -13.05 -2.56 10.61
CA ARG A 500 -13.45 -1.41 11.45
C ARG A 500 -14.38 -0.42 10.75
N SER A 501 -14.26 -0.25 9.43
CA SER A 501 -15.14 0.61 8.63
C SER A 501 -16.60 0.14 8.54
N HIS A 502 -16.90 -1.10 8.94
CA HIS A 502 -18.28 -1.58 9.09
C HIS A 502 -18.88 -1.28 10.47
N VAL A 503 -18.09 -0.71 11.37
CA VAL A 503 -18.47 -0.46 12.76
C VAL A 503 -18.53 1.04 13.02
N VAL A 504 -17.49 1.76 12.58
CA VAL A 504 -17.42 3.22 12.59
C VAL A 504 -17.89 3.70 11.22
N THR A 505 -19.08 4.29 11.15
CA THR A 505 -19.79 4.57 9.90
C THR A 505 -20.64 5.84 10.01
N GLY A 506 -21.25 6.25 8.89
CA GLY A 506 -22.11 7.44 8.80
C GLY A 506 -23.51 7.20 9.36
N ARG A 507 -24.44 8.11 9.03
CA ARG A 507 -25.83 8.05 9.52
C ARG A 507 -26.54 6.80 9.03
N GLU A 508 -26.52 6.50 7.75
CA GLU A 508 -26.96 5.23 7.17
C GLU A 508 -25.73 4.46 6.64
N ALA A 509 -25.76 3.12 6.68
CA ALA A 509 -24.68 2.33 6.11
C ALA A 509 -25.14 1.10 5.34
N LEU A 510 -24.45 0.79 4.23
CA LEU A 510 -24.65 -0.42 3.44
C LEU A 510 -23.36 -1.24 3.38
N ILE A 511 -23.49 -2.56 3.49
CA ILE A 511 -22.43 -3.52 3.24
C ILE A 511 -22.84 -4.34 2.02
N LEU A 512 -22.07 -4.24 0.94
CA LEU A 512 -22.29 -4.96 -0.31
C LEU A 512 -21.26 -6.08 -0.44
N PRO A 513 -21.61 -7.34 -0.15
CA PRO A 513 -20.65 -8.42 -0.22
C PRO A 513 -20.34 -8.80 -1.67
N CYS A 514 -19.06 -8.80 -2.01
CA CYS A 514 -18.60 -9.14 -3.36
C CYS A 514 -17.91 -10.51 -3.43
N LEU A 515 -17.78 -11.05 -4.64
CA LEU A 515 -16.89 -12.19 -4.90
C LEU A 515 -15.44 -11.85 -4.54
N GLY A 516 -14.76 -12.75 -3.84
CA GLY A 516 -13.31 -12.72 -3.69
C GLY A 516 -12.60 -13.19 -4.96
N ARG A 517 -11.33 -12.81 -5.12
CA ARG A 517 -10.54 -13.17 -6.31
C ARG A 517 -10.31 -14.67 -6.47
N THR A 518 -10.43 -15.42 -5.38
CA THR A 518 -10.35 -16.89 -5.36
C THR A 518 -11.61 -17.59 -5.87
N GLU A 519 -12.73 -16.87 -5.98
CA GLU A 519 -14.05 -17.44 -6.27
C GLU A 519 -14.35 -17.43 -7.78
N LEU A 520 -15.14 -18.41 -8.22
CA LEU A 520 -15.60 -18.52 -9.59
C LEU A 520 -16.61 -17.40 -9.88
N ASP A 521 -16.36 -16.64 -10.95
CA ASP A 521 -17.28 -15.63 -11.47
C ASP A 521 -17.96 -16.17 -12.74
N VAL A 522 -19.29 -16.21 -12.74
CA VAL A 522 -20.10 -16.69 -13.85
C VAL A 522 -21.15 -15.63 -14.18
N GLN A 523 -21.09 -15.13 -15.41
CA GLN A 523 -22.03 -14.16 -15.96
C GLN A 523 -22.82 -14.81 -17.12
N GLN A 524 -23.64 -14.03 -17.83
CA GLN A 524 -24.50 -14.54 -18.89
C GLN A 524 -23.72 -15.27 -20.01
N SER A 525 -22.54 -14.75 -20.40
CA SER A 525 -21.69 -15.39 -21.40
C SER A 525 -20.88 -16.60 -20.88
N GLY A 526 -20.98 -16.91 -19.58
CA GLY A 526 -20.27 -18.02 -18.93
C GLY A 526 -19.22 -17.56 -17.93
N GLU A 527 -18.23 -18.42 -17.69
CA GLU A 527 -17.16 -18.15 -16.72
C GLU A 527 -16.29 -16.97 -17.17
N GLN A 528 -16.15 -16.00 -16.28
CA GLN A 528 -15.34 -14.80 -16.51
C GLN A 528 -13.99 -14.89 -15.81
N PHE A 529 -13.06 -14.04 -16.21
CA PHE A 529 -11.84 -13.74 -15.47
C PHE A 529 -11.66 -12.23 -15.41
N VAL A 530 -10.84 -11.76 -14.47
CA VAL A 530 -10.44 -10.35 -14.37
C VAL A 530 -8.94 -10.21 -14.61
N SER A 531 -8.44 -9.00 -14.71
CA SER A 531 -7.01 -8.72 -14.90
C SER A 531 -6.48 -7.73 -13.88
N VAL A 532 -5.17 -7.77 -13.66
CA VAL A 532 -4.43 -6.89 -12.75
C VAL A 532 -3.09 -6.48 -13.36
N GLU A 533 -2.55 -5.33 -12.95
CA GLU A 533 -1.21 -4.84 -13.28
C GLU A 533 -0.29 -4.92 -12.05
N ASN A 534 0.86 -5.59 -12.20
CA ASN A 534 1.86 -5.70 -11.14
C ASN A 534 2.86 -4.52 -11.15
N SER A 535 3.78 -4.50 -10.18
CA SER A 535 4.73 -3.38 -9.97
C SER A 535 5.70 -3.14 -11.14
N MET A 536 5.87 -4.11 -12.07
CA MET A 536 6.75 -3.98 -13.23
C MET A 536 5.98 -3.62 -14.52
N GLY A 537 4.68 -3.36 -14.41
CA GLY A 537 3.83 -2.95 -15.53
C GLY A 537 3.34 -4.09 -16.42
N ILE A 538 3.23 -5.30 -15.89
CA ILE A 538 2.64 -6.44 -16.60
C ILE A 538 1.16 -6.56 -16.25
N VAL A 539 0.30 -6.42 -17.26
CA VAL A 539 -1.13 -6.70 -17.19
C VAL A 539 -1.37 -8.17 -17.48
N HIS A 540 -1.99 -8.89 -16.55
CA HIS A 540 -2.18 -10.35 -16.67
C HIS A 540 -3.51 -10.81 -16.05
N MET A 541 -3.94 -12.02 -16.45
CA MET A 541 -5.19 -12.62 -16.00
C MET A 541 -5.15 -13.07 -14.54
N SER A 542 -6.30 -13.01 -13.90
CA SER A 542 -6.59 -13.63 -12.62
C SER A 542 -7.99 -14.26 -12.65
N ARG A 543 -8.04 -15.58 -12.41
CA ARG A 543 -9.27 -16.37 -12.45
C ARG A 543 -9.42 -17.26 -11.21
N GLY A 544 -10.41 -16.95 -10.39
CA GLY A 544 -10.83 -17.80 -9.28
C GLY A 544 -11.63 -19.00 -9.76
N ASN A 545 -11.67 -20.07 -8.97
CA ASN A 545 -12.46 -21.28 -9.30
C ASN A 545 -13.05 -21.98 -8.07
N LEU A 546 -13.01 -21.34 -6.91
CA LEU A 546 -13.72 -21.82 -5.74
C LEU A 546 -15.20 -21.51 -5.90
N LYS A 547 -16.06 -22.40 -5.42
CA LYS A 547 -17.49 -22.09 -5.32
C LYS A 547 -17.65 -20.84 -4.43
N PRO A 548 -18.42 -19.82 -4.87
CA PRO A 548 -18.71 -18.64 -4.07
C PRO A 548 -19.21 -18.98 -2.66
N ALA A 549 -18.85 -18.15 -1.69
CA ALA A 549 -19.16 -18.35 -0.29
C ALA A 549 -20.66 -18.31 0.01
N SER A 550 -21.44 -17.66 -0.86
CA SER A 550 -22.90 -17.60 -0.90
C SER A 550 -23.38 -17.41 -2.34
N LYS A 551 -24.63 -17.80 -2.62
CA LYS A 551 -25.28 -17.55 -3.92
C LYS A 551 -25.67 -16.08 -4.11
N SER A 552 -25.75 -15.32 -3.02
CA SER A 552 -26.10 -13.91 -3.06
C SER A 552 -24.92 -13.00 -3.39
N LEU A 553 -23.70 -13.52 -3.51
CA LEU A 553 -22.53 -12.71 -3.86
C LEU A 553 -22.58 -12.26 -5.33
N LYS A 554 -22.16 -11.03 -5.58
CA LYS A 554 -22.01 -10.43 -6.91
C LYS A 554 -20.57 -10.00 -7.14
N SER A 555 -20.12 -9.97 -8.39
CA SER A 555 -18.79 -9.49 -8.72
C SER A 555 -18.69 -7.97 -8.57
N GLU A 556 -17.49 -7.43 -8.34
CA GLU A 556 -17.29 -5.97 -8.32
C GLU A 556 -17.74 -5.31 -9.64
N PRO A 557 -17.43 -5.86 -10.85
CA PRO A 557 -17.96 -5.33 -12.12
C PRO A 557 -19.50 -5.28 -12.14
N TRP A 558 -20.18 -6.34 -11.69
CA TRP A 558 -21.65 -6.39 -11.64
C TRP A 558 -22.20 -5.28 -10.72
N ILE A 559 -21.65 -5.14 -9.51
CA ILE A 559 -22.10 -4.11 -8.55
C ILE A 559 -21.99 -2.71 -9.16
N VAL A 560 -20.86 -2.42 -9.80
CA VAL A 560 -20.61 -1.10 -10.39
C VAL A 560 -21.52 -0.84 -11.57
N ALA A 561 -21.59 -1.74 -12.55
CA ALA A 561 -22.37 -1.51 -13.76
C ALA A 561 -23.88 -1.49 -13.46
N SER A 562 -24.38 -2.35 -12.59
CA SER A 562 -25.79 -2.31 -12.18
C SER A 562 -26.14 -1.04 -11.40
N LEU A 563 -25.20 -0.50 -10.61
CA LEU A 563 -25.41 0.80 -9.97
C LEU A 563 -25.39 1.94 -11.00
N ALA A 564 -24.46 1.89 -11.96
CA ALA A 564 -24.33 2.91 -13.01
C ALA A 564 -25.58 2.98 -13.89
N ASP A 565 -26.06 1.82 -14.37
CA ASP A 565 -27.30 1.68 -15.15
C ASP A 565 -28.50 2.27 -14.42
N LYS A 566 -28.57 2.06 -13.10
CA LYS A 566 -29.67 2.55 -12.26
C LYS A 566 -29.55 4.02 -11.86
N THR A 567 -28.36 4.61 -11.97
CA THR A 567 -28.09 6.00 -11.53
C THR A 567 -28.07 6.96 -12.71
N LEU A 568 -27.50 6.56 -13.85
CA LEU A 568 -27.29 7.43 -15.00
C LEU A 568 -28.44 7.30 -16.01
N GLU A 569 -29.22 8.36 -16.18
CA GLU A 569 -30.23 8.45 -17.24
C GLU A 569 -29.56 8.61 -18.62
N ASP A 570 -30.13 7.95 -19.64
CA ASP A 570 -29.70 8.05 -21.06
C ASP A 570 -28.19 7.83 -21.31
N SER A 571 -27.53 6.99 -20.50
CA SER A 571 -26.11 6.66 -20.65
C SER A 571 -25.82 6.01 -22.01
N PRO A 572 -24.82 6.50 -22.80
CA PRO A 572 -24.42 5.85 -24.04
C PRO A 572 -23.58 4.57 -23.80
N ILE A 573 -23.15 4.33 -22.56
CA ILE A 573 -22.39 3.14 -22.16
C ILE A 573 -23.41 2.02 -21.85
N PRO A 574 -23.34 0.86 -22.53
CA PRO A 574 -24.27 -0.24 -22.32
C PRO A 574 -23.87 -1.07 -21.09
N TRP A 575 -24.10 -0.53 -19.90
CA TRP A 575 -23.58 -1.07 -18.64
C TRP A 575 -23.90 -2.54 -18.40
N LEU A 576 -25.14 -2.98 -18.64
CA LEU A 576 -25.55 -4.36 -18.43
C LEU A 576 -24.91 -5.32 -19.45
N ASP A 577 -24.81 -4.92 -20.72
CA ASP A 577 -24.14 -5.73 -21.75
C ASP A 577 -22.65 -5.94 -21.44
N LEU A 578 -21.99 -4.94 -20.84
CA LEU A 578 -20.58 -5.02 -20.45
C LEU A 578 -20.32 -6.05 -19.35
N ILE A 579 -21.29 -6.30 -18.46
CA ILE A 579 -21.13 -7.30 -17.39
C ILE A 579 -21.62 -8.69 -17.79
N ASP A 580 -22.38 -8.82 -18.87
CA ASP A 580 -22.69 -10.11 -19.47
C ASP A 580 -21.44 -10.80 -20.02
N SER A 581 -20.47 -10.03 -20.53
CA SER A 581 -19.16 -10.49 -20.99
C SER A 581 -18.07 -9.45 -20.73
N TYR A 582 -17.08 -9.79 -19.90
CA TYR A 582 -15.99 -8.87 -19.56
C TYR A 582 -15.04 -8.58 -20.72
N ASP A 583 -15.14 -9.33 -21.83
CA ASP A 583 -14.45 -8.98 -23.07
C ASP A 583 -14.94 -7.63 -23.60
N GLY A 584 -16.23 -7.31 -23.44
CA GLY A 584 -16.78 -5.99 -23.79
C GLY A 584 -16.18 -4.86 -22.96
N ILE A 585 -15.90 -5.10 -21.67
CA ILE A 585 -15.19 -4.13 -20.81
C ILE A 585 -13.79 -3.86 -21.37
N ARG A 586 -13.05 -4.91 -21.70
CA ARG A 586 -11.68 -4.79 -22.24
C ARG A 586 -11.64 -4.14 -23.62
N ASP A 587 -12.64 -4.36 -24.46
CA ASP A 587 -12.77 -3.67 -25.74
C ASP A 587 -13.04 -2.18 -25.54
N LEU A 588 -13.86 -1.82 -24.56
CA LEU A 588 -14.09 -0.41 -24.19
C LEU A 588 -12.81 0.22 -23.62
N MET A 589 -12.08 -0.50 -22.77
CA MET A 589 -10.78 -0.06 -22.25
C MET A 589 -9.77 0.17 -23.39
N SER A 590 -9.70 -0.73 -24.37
CA SER A 590 -8.80 -0.59 -25.53
C SER A 590 -9.07 0.70 -26.32
N LYS A 591 -10.33 1.16 -26.35
CA LYS A 591 -10.72 2.42 -27.00
C LYS A 591 -10.43 3.64 -26.12
N SER A 592 -10.51 3.47 -24.80
CA SER A 592 -10.51 4.54 -23.79
C SER A 592 -9.14 4.79 -23.13
N LEU A 593 -8.16 3.91 -23.30
CA LEU A 593 -6.86 3.97 -22.63
C LEU A 593 -5.70 3.82 -23.63
N PHE A 594 -4.52 4.33 -23.26
CA PHE A 594 -3.28 4.16 -24.04
C PHE A 594 -2.55 2.86 -23.67
N GLY A 595 -2.03 2.13 -24.66
CA GLY A 595 -1.22 0.92 -24.43
C GLY A 595 -2.04 -0.36 -24.23
N PHE A 596 -3.37 -0.26 -24.29
CA PHE A 596 -4.33 -1.36 -24.13
C PHE A 596 -4.89 -1.86 -25.47
N GLU A 597 -4.27 -1.53 -26.60
CA GLU A 597 -4.68 -2.03 -27.91
C GLU A 597 -4.67 -3.57 -27.91
N ASP A 598 -5.65 -4.20 -28.55
CA ASP A 598 -5.84 -5.66 -28.62
C ASP A 598 -5.87 -6.36 -27.25
N TYR A 599 -6.44 -5.71 -26.23
CA TYR A 599 -6.42 -6.18 -24.84
C TYR A 599 -6.88 -7.64 -24.70
N ASN A 600 -8.03 -7.99 -25.29
CA ASN A 600 -8.59 -9.34 -25.15
C ASN A 600 -7.62 -10.44 -25.62
N SER A 601 -6.88 -10.20 -26.69
CA SER A 601 -5.86 -11.14 -27.19
C SER A 601 -4.64 -11.16 -26.29
N ARG A 602 -4.07 -9.98 -26.02
CA ARG A 602 -2.78 -9.84 -25.31
C ARG A 602 -2.84 -10.30 -23.86
N VAL A 603 -3.95 -10.09 -23.16
CA VAL A 603 -4.08 -10.51 -21.75
C VAL A 603 -4.07 -12.03 -21.61
N ARG A 604 -4.49 -12.76 -22.65
CA ARG A 604 -4.55 -14.24 -22.70
C ARG A 604 -3.24 -14.88 -23.14
N GLU A 605 -2.22 -14.08 -23.46
CA GLU A 605 -0.86 -14.58 -23.65
C GLU A 605 -0.32 -15.18 -22.35
N GLU A 606 0.70 -16.02 -22.46
CA GLU A 606 1.17 -16.88 -21.37
C GLU A 606 1.49 -16.14 -20.05
N ASN A 607 1.96 -14.89 -20.15
CA ASN A 607 2.26 -14.03 -19.00
C ASN A 607 1.51 -12.67 -19.06
N GLY A 608 0.49 -12.56 -19.92
CA GLY A 608 -0.11 -11.28 -20.27
C GLY A 608 0.85 -10.38 -21.06
N PHE A 609 0.75 -9.06 -20.88
CA PHE A 609 1.55 -8.09 -21.65
C PHE A 609 2.12 -6.95 -20.82
N TYR A 610 3.23 -6.40 -21.27
CA TYR A 610 3.79 -5.17 -20.72
C TYR A 610 3.07 -3.95 -21.29
N LEU A 611 2.80 -2.98 -20.42
CA LEU A 611 2.46 -1.63 -20.85
C LEU A 611 3.73 -0.87 -21.30
N PRO A 612 3.59 0.06 -22.25
CA PRO A 612 4.70 0.90 -22.70
C PRO A 612 5.38 1.62 -21.54
N ASN A 613 6.71 1.62 -21.53
CA ASN A 613 7.51 2.37 -20.57
C ASN A 613 8.70 3.00 -21.29
N PRO A 614 8.52 4.17 -21.94
CA PRO A 614 9.55 4.76 -22.77
C PRO A 614 10.90 5.01 -22.06
N PRO A 615 10.95 5.43 -20.77
CA PRO A 615 12.22 5.53 -20.04
C PRO A 615 12.98 4.20 -19.92
N ARG A 616 12.27 3.07 -19.82
CA ARG A 616 12.85 1.73 -19.81
C ARG A 616 13.18 1.22 -21.22
N ASP A 617 12.22 1.33 -22.14
CA ASP A 617 12.22 0.59 -23.41
C ASP A 617 13.01 1.30 -24.51
N SER A 618 12.99 2.65 -24.53
CA SER A 618 13.64 3.48 -25.56
C SER A 618 14.56 4.57 -24.99
N ARG A 619 14.64 4.69 -23.65
CA ARG A 619 15.36 5.78 -22.95
C ARG A 619 14.88 7.17 -23.41
N THR A 620 13.57 7.32 -23.62
CA THR A 620 12.94 8.59 -23.95
C THR A 620 12.04 9.05 -22.80
N PHE A 621 11.91 10.36 -22.61
CA PHE A 621 11.25 10.94 -21.45
C PHE A 621 10.05 11.80 -21.88
N GLU A 622 8.87 11.50 -21.36
CA GLU A 622 7.65 12.28 -21.63
C GLU A 622 7.52 13.48 -20.68
N THR A 623 8.63 14.19 -20.49
CA THR A 623 8.67 15.49 -19.80
C THR A 623 8.40 16.62 -20.81
N ASN A 624 8.13 17.83 -20.31
CA ASN A 624 7.78 18.97 -21.16
C ASN A 624 8.85 19.34 -22.21
N ASP A 625 10.12 19.00 -21.98
CA ASP A 625 11.25 19.26 -22.87
C ASP A 625 11.85 17.97 -23.48
N GLY A 626 11.23 16.81 -23.24
CA GLY A 626 11.68 15.51 -23.74
C GLY A 626 12.92 14.93 -23.05
N LYS A 627 13.41 15.54 -21.97
CA LYS A 627 14.64 15.14 -21.26
C LYS A 627 14.39 14.70 -19.82
N ALA A 628 15.25 13.85 -19.26
CA ALA A 628 15.22 13.55 -17.84
C ALA A 628 15.75 14.73 -17.02
N HIS A 629 15.12 15.05 -15.89
CA HIS A 629 15.49 16.23 -15.09
C HIS A 629 16.26 15.83 -13.85
N PHE A 630 17.48 16.35 -13.72
CA PHE A 630 18.11 16.49 -12.43
C PHE A 630 17.39 17.56 -11.61
N THR A 631 17.33 17.35 -10.31
CA THR A 631 16.62 18.22 -9.37
C THR A 631 17.56 18.72 -8.28
N THR A 632 17.24 19.89 -7.72
CA THR A 632 18.02 20.49 -6.64
C THR A 632 17.10 20.76 -5.45
N HIS A 633 17.40 20.13 -4.32
CA HIS A 633 16.66 20.33 -3.08
C HIS A 633 17.59 20.74 -1.94
N SER A 634 17.10 21.61 -1.07
CA SER A 634 17.72 21.81 0.23
C SER A 634 17.45 20.60 1.12
N LEU A 635 18.42 20.23 1.96
CA LEU A 635 18.18 19.23 3.00
C LEU A 635 17.13 19.76 3.99
N PRO A 636 16.20 18.91 4.45
CA PRO A 636 15.19 19.30 5.44
C PRO A 636 15.86 19.67 6.78
N SER A 637 15.14 20.39 7.64
CA SER A 637 15.48 20.41 9.07
C SER A 637 14.97 19.13 9.71
N LEU A 638 15.82 18.48 10.49
CA LEU A 638 15.50 17.27 11.25
C LEU A 638 15.49 17.56 12.76
N ASP A 639 15.48 18.83 13.14
CA ASP A 639 15.56 19.26 14.53
C ASP A 639 14.22 18.98 15.23
N VAL A 640 14.30 18.41 16.42
CA VAL A 640 13.17 18.21 17.35
C VAL A 640 13.60 18.67 18.73
N GLU A 641 12.64 18.99 19.59
CA GLU A 641 12.94 19.41 20.96
C GLU A 641 13.64 18.29 21.74
N SER A 642 14.44 18.66 22.76
CA SER A 642 15.31 17.72 23.46
C SER A 642 14.61 16.56 24.18
N ASP A 643 13.31 16.70 24.48
CA ASP A 643 12.46 15.67 25.12
C ASP A 643 11.57 14.93 24.12
N GLN A 644 11.76 15.18 22.82
CA GLN A 644 10.98 14.60 21.74
C GLN A 644 11.77 13.56 20.94
N TYR A 645 11.00 12.67 20.31
CA TYR A 645 11.47 11.59 19.46
C TYR A 645 10.78 11.68 18.11
N VAL A 646 11.43 11.18 17.06
CA VAL A 646 10.78 10.94 15.77
C VAL A 646 10.30 9.50 15.71
N MET A 647 9.00 9.31 15.54
CA MET A 647 8.36 8.01 15.40
C MET A 647 8.08 7.68 13.92
N MET A 648 8.30 6.42 13.56
CA MET A 648 7.75 5.82 12.35
C MET A 648 6.75 4.70 12.66
N THR A 649 5.74 4.53 11.81
CA THR A 649 4.87 3.34 11.86
C THR A 649 5.36 2.26 10.93
N LEU A 650 5.16 0.99 11.28
CA LEU A 650 5.56 -0.14 10.44
C LEU A 650 4.58 -1.31 10.51
N ARG A 651 4.69 -2.24 9.55
CA ARG A 651 3.88 -3.45 9.49
C ARG A 651 4.57 -4.61 10.21
N SER A 652 3.79 -5.39 10.97
CA SER A 652 4.27 -6.65 11.56
C SER A 652 4.33 -7.78 10.54
N HIS A 653 5.06 -8.85 10.85
CA HIS A 653 5.10 -10.05 10.00
C HIS A 653 3.72 -10.67 9.71
N ASP A 654 2.86 -10.90 10.71
CA ASP A 654 1.57 -11.61 10.54
C ASP A 654 0.41 -10.67 10.18
N GLN A 655 0.66 -9.78 9.23
CA GLN A 655 -0.28 -8.75 8.83
C GLN A 655 -0.17 -8.45 7.33
N TYR A 656 -1.29 -8.07 6.73
CA TYR A 656 -1.33 -7.54 5.38
C TYR A 656 -2.16 -6.27 5.30
N ASN A 657 -1.50 -5.13 5.03
CA ASN A 657 -2.08 -3.81 5.24
C ASN A 657 -2.79 -3.76 6.63
N THR A 658 -4.05 -3.38 6.74
CA THR A 658 -4.80 -3.33 8.00
C THR A 658 -5.35 -4.68 8.45
N THR A 659 -5.24 -5.73 7.61
CA THR A 659 -5.71 -7.07 7.97
C THR A 659 -4.67 -7.77 8.85
N ILE A 660 -5.06 -8.05 10.09
CA ILE A 660 -4.21 -8.78 11.06
C ILE A 660 -4.53 -10.28 10.94
N TYR A 661 -3.54 -11.11 10.62
CA TYR A 661 -3.68 -12.57 10.57
C TYR A 661 -3.20 -13.26 11.85
N GLY A 662 -2.35 -12.57 12.62
CA GLY A 662 -1.82 -13.03 13.90
C GLY A 662 -1.23 -11.86 14.70
N LEU A 663 -1.04 -12.09 16.00
CA LEU A 663 -0.50 -11.10 16.93
C LEU A 663 1.03 -11.21 17.10
N ASP A 664 1.68 -12.00 16.24
CA ASP A 664 3.11 -12.28 16.31
C ASP A 664 3.87 -11.55 15.20
N ASP A 665 4.95 -10.87 15.58
CA ASP A 665 6.03 -10.49 14.68
C ASP A 665 7.23 -11.40 14.93
N ARG A 666 7.22 -12.54 14.24
CA ARG A 666 8.26 -13.56 14.38
C ARG A 666 9.66 -13.03 14.10
N TYR A 667 9.82 -12.10 13.16
CA TYR A 667 11.13 -11.59 12.78
C TYR A 667 11.68 -10.59 13.78
N ARG A 668 10.83 -9.73 14.34
CA ARG A 668 11.22 -8.81 15.43
C ARG A 668 11.26 -9.46 16.81
N GLY A 669 10.76 -10.69 16.93
CA GLY A 669 10.75 -11.43 18.19
C GLY A 669 9.65 -10.99 19.17
N ILE A 670 8.65 -10.27 18.68
CA ILE A 670 7.51 -9.74 19.45
C ILE A 670 6.33 -10.69 19.26
N LYS A 671 5.72 -11.15 20.35
CA LYS A 671 4.63 -12.15 20.28
C LYS A 671 3.47 -11.82 21.19
N GLY A 672 2.29 -12.12 20.69
CA GLY A 672 1.03 -12.03 21.42
C GLY A 672 0.51 -10.62 21.65
N ASN A 673 1.26 -9.54 21.40
CA ASN A 673 0.76 -8.18 21.61
C ASN A 673 1.31 -7.23 20.54
N ARG A 674 0.48 -6.28 20.10
CA ARG A 674 0.81 -5.32 19.03
C ARG A 674 0.89 -3.86 19.49
N ARG A 675 0.48 -3.53 20.72
CA ARG A 675 0.55 -2.15 21.26
C ARG A 675 1.93 -1.88 21.86
N ILE A 676 2.93 -1.91 20.99
CA ILE A 676 4.36 -1.93 21.33
C ILE A 676 5.07 -0.70 20.77
N LEU A 677 5.90 -0.07 21.58
CA LEU A 677 6.85 0.95 21.16
C LEU A 677 8.27 0.39 21.18
N MET A 678 8.92 0.33 20.02
CA MET A 678 10.32 -0.04 19.86
C MET A 678 11.19 1.21 20.05
N MET A 679 12.10 1.18 21.01
CA MET A 679 12.92 2.34 21.41
C MET A 679 14.38 1.94 21.58
N ASN A 680 15.31 2.87 21.30
CA ASN A 680 16.73 2.64 21.54
C ASN A 680 16.99 2.36 23.04
N SER A 681 17.88 1.41 23.34
CA SER A 681 18.15 1.03 24.73
C SER A 681 18.82 2.12 25.56
N LEU A 682 19.65 2.97 24.96
CA LEU A 682 20.28 4.11 25.65
C LEU A 682 19.23 5.16 26.01
N ASP A 683 18.34 5.50 25.08
CA ASP A 683 17.23 6.43 25.35
C ASP A 683 16.31 5.91 26.48
N MET A 684 16.11 4.60 26.58
CA MET A 684 15.38 3.99 27.70
C MET A 684 16.15 4.10 29.02
N LEU A 685 17.48 3.89 29.00
CA LEU A 685 18.35 3.99 30.17
C LEU A 685 18.39 5.42 30.71
N ASP A 686 18.48 6.42 29.84
CA ASP A 686 18.47 7.85 30.21
C ASP A 686 17.17 8.24 30.93
N ARG A 687 16.08 7.52 30.66
CA ARG A 687 14.77 7.69 31.32
C ARG A 687 14.53 6.74 32.48
N ASN A 688 15.51 5.90 32.85
CA ASN A 688 15.37 4.83 33.85
C ASN A 688 14.21 3.86 33.57
N TRP A 689 13.85 3.66 32.30
CA TRP A 689 12.76 2.80 31.91
C TRP A 689 13.16 1.35 31.73
N LYS A 690 12.32 0.46 32.26
CA LYS A 690 12.49 -0.99 32.13
C LYS A 690 11.75 -1.49 30.88
N THR A 691 12.18 -2.64 30.37
CA THR A 691 11.42 -3.33 29.31
C THR A 691 10.01 -3.64 29.79
N ARG A 692 9.01 -3.37 28.93
CA ARG A 692 7.57 -3.46 29.23
C ARG A 692 7.03 -2.37 30.17
N GLN A 693 7.76 -1.28 30.39
CA GLN A 693 7.18 -0.10 31.03
C GLN A 693 5.95 0.35 30.23
N MET A 694 4.87 0.67 30.95
CA MET A 694 3.66 1.21 30.33
C MET A 694 3.81 2.72 30.18
N ILE A 695 3.61 3.22 28.97
CA ILE A 695 3.80 4.63 28.62
C ILE A 695 2.64 5.14 27.78
N ASP A 696 2.45 6.45 27.80
CA ASP A 696 1.58 7.16 26.89
C ASP A 696 2.43 7.91 25.84
N ILE A 697 1.96 7.92 24.59
CA ILE A 697 2.63 8.62 23.49
C ILE A 697 1.81 9.85 23.15
N THR A 698 2.46 11.01 23.12
CA THR A 698 1.85 12.28 22.68
C THR A 698 2.52 12.73 21.40
N SER A 699 1.76 12.77 20.30
CA SER A 699 2.20 13.33 19.02
C SER A 699 1.96 14.84 18.99
N HIS A 700 2.88 15.60 18.39
CA HIS A 700 2.89 17.06 18.31
C HIS A 700 2.95 17.52 16.85
N PHE A 701 2.04 18.42 16.45
CA PHE A 701 2.06 19.02 15.12
C PHE A 701 1.30 20.35 15.10
N GLU A 702 1.93 21.43 14.64
CA GLU A 702 1.30 22.76 14.47
C GLU A 702 0.45 23.23 15.68
N ASN A 703 0.99 23.07 16.90
CA ASN A 703 0.34 23.37 18.19
C ASN A 703 -0.81 22.43 18.60
N GLU A 704 -1.11 21.40 17.81
CA GLU A 704 -2.02 20.33 18.18
C GLU A 704 -1.30 19.15 18.81
N THR A 705 -1.97 18.47 19.73
CA THR A 705 -1.47 17.24 20.33
C THR A 705 -2.46 16.09 20.17
N ARG A 706 -1.93 14.87 20.03
CA ARG A 706 -2.71 13.62 19.97
C ARG A 706 -2.13 12.62 20.95
N VAL A 707 -2.94 12.16 21.89
CA VAL A 707 -2.48 11.25 22.96
C VAL A 707 -3.01 9.84 22.73
N SER A 708 -2.10 8.87 22.67
CA SER A 708 -2.39 7.44 22.62
C SER A 708 -1.82 6.75 23.85
N LYS A 709 -2.69 6.17 24.67
CA LYS A 709 -2.34 5.64 25.99
C LYS A 709 -1.93 4.17 26.00
N ASN A 710 -1.29 3.72 27.07
CA ASN A 710 -1.09 2.31 27.42
C ASN A 710 -0.27 1.49 26.40
N TRP A 711 0.89 2.00 26.01
CA TRP A 711 1.87 1.30 25.17
C TRP A 711 2.92 0.59 26.02
N LEU A 712 3.40 -0.57 25.56
CA LEU A 712 4.53 -1.24 26.19
C LEU A 712 5.81 -0.89 25.45
N VAL A 713 6.74 -0.22 26.10
CA VAL A 713 8.06 0.10 25.51
C VAL A 713 9.02 -1.08 25.63
N ILE A 714 9.76 -1.35 24.55
CA ILE A 714 10.77 -2.41 24.50
C ILE A 714 12.08 -1.88 23.87
N PRO A 715 13.24 -2.40 24.29
CA PRO A 715 14.50 -2.05 23.66
C PRO A 715 14.57 -2.67 22.27
N TYR A 716 15.04 -1.90 21.29
CA TYR A 716 15.24 -2.34 19.93
C TYR A 716 16.45 -1.64 19.29
N ASP A 717 17.01 -2.26 18.25
CA ASP A 717 18.12 -1.69 17.47
C ASP A 717 17.58 -0.67 16.46
N ILE A 718 17.46 0.56 16.91
CA ILE A 718 17.00 1.75 16.17
C ILE A 718 17.89 2.93 16.59
N PRO A 719 18.18 3.91 15.70
CA PRO A 719 18.96 5.09 16.08
C PRO A 719 18.40 5.80 17.32
N SER A 720 19.28 6.35 18.16
CA SER A 720 18.88 7.19 19.30
C SER A 720 18.07 8.40 18.82
N GLY A 721 17.03 8.78 19.57
CA GLY A 721 16.05 9.79 19.20
C GLY A 721 14.99 9.31 18.20
N ASN A 722 15.03 8.04 17.79
CA ASN A 722 14.04 7.44 16.89
C ASN A 722 13.29 6.28 17.58
N ILE A 723 12.00 6.18 17.29
CA ILE A 723 11.11 5.14 17.84
C ILE A 723 10.23 4.55 16.73
N ALA A 724 9.71 3.33 16.94
CA ALA A 724 8.82 2.69 15.98
C ALA A 724 7.63 2.00 16.63
N ALA A 725 6.47 2.09 15.99
CA ALA A 725 5.23 1.49 16.46
C ALA A 725 4.50 0.75 15.32
N TYR A 726 3.64 -0.21 15.68
CA TYR A 726 2.86 -0.94 14.68
C TYR A 726 1.72 -0.10 14.11
N PHE A 727 1.55 -0.20 12.79
CA PHE A 727 0.35 0.17 12.06
C PHE A 727 -0.67 -1.00 12.14
N PRO A 728 -1.99 -0.76 12.29
CA PRO A 728 -2.64 0.55 12.40
C PRO A 728 -2.72 1.10 13.83
N GLU A 729 -2.19 0.40 14.84
CA GLU A 729 -2.33 0.78 16.25
C GLU A 729 -1.88 2.22 16.55
N ALA A 730 -0.86 2.71 15.83
CA ALA A 730 -0.31 4.06 15.99
C ALA A 730 -0.95 5.12 15.06
N ASN A 731 -1.94 4.79 14.22
CA ASN A 731 -2.50 5.76 13.28
C ASN A 731 -3.22 6.94 13.93
N GLU A 732 -3.74 6.76 15.15
CA GLU A 732 -4.31 7.86 15.94
C GLU A 732 -3.29 8.93 16.32
N LEU A 733 -1.98 8.64 16.21
CA LEU A 733 -0.89 9.58 16.46
C LEU A 733 -0.44 10.32 15.20
N VAL A 734 -0.86 9.90 14.00
CA VAL A 734 -0.46 10.54 12.74
C VAL A 734 -1.34 11.77 12.53
N PRO A 735 -0.81 13.00 12.55
CA PRO A 735 -1.62 14.19 12.33
C PRO A 735 -2.17 14.24 10.90
N LEU A 736 -3.45 14.57 10.75
CA LEU A 736 -4.09 14.62 9.42
C LEU A 736 -3.42 15.64 8.49
N ASN A 737 -3.01 16.80 9.03
CA ASN A 737 -2.36 17.88 8.28
C ASN A 737 -0.87 17.66 8.05
N SER A 738 -0.27 16.64 8.66
CA SER A 738 1.13 16.31 8.42
C SER A 738 1.23 15.48 7.15
N THR A 739 1.47 16.14 6.02
CA THR A 739 1.54 15.53 4.69
C THR A 739 2.79 15.91 3.92
N ALA A 740 3.12 15.11 2.90
CA ALA A 740 4.17 15.39 1.95
C ALA A 740 3.81 16.61 1.09
N GLU A 741 4.74 17.56 0.95
CA GLU A 741 4.46 18.91 0.45
C GLU A 741 3.86 18.95 -0.97
N LEU A 742 4.21 17.98 -1.83
CA LEU A 742 3.78 17.96 -3.23
C LEU A 742 2.75 16.87 -3.57
N SER A 743 2.67 15.80 -2.76
CA SER A 743 1.81 14.65 -3.01
C SER A 743 0.63 14.53 -2.03
N ASN A 744 0.62 15.36 -0.98
CA ASN A 744 -0.34 15.31 0.12
C ASN A 744 -0.42 13.92 0.82
N THR A 745 0.62 13.09 0.67
CA THR A 745 0.70 11.79 1.36
C THR A 745 0.95 11.97 2.85
N PRO A 746 0.14 11.37 3.75
CA PRO A 746 0.37 11.44 5.19
C PRO A 746 1.76 10.99 5.63
N THR A 747 2.35 11.70 6.60
CA THR A 747 3.72 11.45 7.04
C THR A 747 3.83 10.36 8.10
N SER A 748 3.30 9.15 7.83
CA SER A 748 3.32 8.05 8.80
C SER A 748 4.72 7.52 9.17
N LYS A 749 5.78 8.07 8.58
CA LYS A 749 7.19 7.78 8.92
C LYS A 749 7.90 8.96 9.57
N TRP A 750 7.21 10.08 9.82
CA TRP A 750 7.73 11.23 10.54
C TRP A 750 6.63 11.79 11.44
N ILE A 751 6.66 11.38 12.71
CA ILE A 751 5.71 11.81 13.72
C ILE A 751 6.52 12.26 14.93
N VAL A 752 6.45 13.54 15.29
CA VAL A 752 7.19 14.06 16.44
C VAL A 752 6.41 13.73 17.71
N CYS A 753 7.03 13.02 18.65
CA CYS A 753 6.37 12.52 19.84
C CYS A 753 7.14 12.84 21.12
N SER A 754 6.43 13.15 22.20
CA SER A 754 6.95 13.02 23.57
C SER A 754 6.34 11.79 24.23
N LEU A 755 7.04 11.26 25.24
CA LEU A 755 6.66 10.04 25.95
C LEU A 755 6.46 10.35 27.43
N GLY A 756 5.33 9.89 28.00
CA GLY A 756 4.99 10.05 29.41
C GLY A 756 4.79 8.71 30.10
N GLU A 757 5.04 8.64 31.41
CA GLU A 757 4.60 7.48 32.20
C GLU A 757 3.07 7.44 32.21
N SER A 758 2.51 6.24 32.07
CA SER A 758 1.06 6.09 32.13
C SER A 758 0.62 6.16 33.60
N ASN A 759 -0.10 7.22 33.96
CA ASN A 759 -0.73 7.33 35.28
C ASN A 759 -1.97 6.43 35.31
N ASN A 760 -1.80 5.13 35.54
CA ASN A 760 -2.88 4.31 36.07
C ASN A 760 -2.95 4.54 37.59
N SER A 761 -3.54 5.67 37.99
CA SER A 761 -3.95 5.93 39.37
C SER A 761 -5.44 5.67 39.58
N ASP A 762 -6.11 4.95 38.67
CA ASP A 762 -7.51 4.56 38.84
C ASP A 762 -7.61 3.02 38.96
N GLU A 763 -7.85 2.58 40.19
CA GLU A 763 -8.55 1.35 40.61
C GLU A 763 -7.89 -0.01 40.33
N GLU A 764 -6.89 -0.38 41.15
CA GLU A 764 -6.79 -1.73 41.71
C GLU A 764 -6.63 -1.62 43.25
N GLU A 765 -7.78 -1.54 43.94
CA GLU A 765 -7.97 -2.09 45.29
C GLU A 765 -8.89 -3.31 45.20
#